data_AF-A0A9E0UV50-F1
#
_entry.id   AF-A0A9E0UV50-F1
#
_cell.length_a   1.000
_cell.length_b   1.000
_cell.length_c   1.000
_cell.angle_alpha   90.00
_cell.angle_beta   90.00
_cell.angle_gamma   90.00
#
_symmetry.space_group_name_H-M   'P 1'
#
loop_
_entity.id
_entity.type
_entity.pdbx_description
1 polymer ?
#
loop_
_entity_poly.entity_id
_entity_poly.type
_entity_poly.pdbx_seq_one_letter_code
_entity_poly.pdbx_strand_id
1 'polypeptide(L)'
;MKKFFLLTALPLIILFSNTVLYSQWIQTNGPEGGFINALLIKDSKVFAGSWGGGINVSTNNGASWSAVNTGLTDLYIWSLASNGTSIFAGTYLSGIFQSTNDGASWSQVITGFTQPSVLTLFFKGTDFYAGTNGGLFKSTNNGFTWSPLPLINKIWDIKSDGANLYAASGDSGIYRSTNDGLSWQMINSGLAGIDIRAITINGANIFVTSYGEGIFRSTNSGNSWSSVNNGLTYPYSLTVTSTAGIVFAGFQGIGIFYSSNNGASWVQSQINNQDIRSFAVKNNQIFCGTHAGGIFYSASAGASWAPVNTGLRVTDVRDIISYSGNIYTATFGAGVYMSSDNGSTWNTKNNGLNYLYTSALGADDRFLYLAGFNTGIFYSSNAGENWLPASAGLTNLDIRVIHTMSDRLAAGSYGGSVFFSSNNGASWTAPPNTGLFNPYINTLTSKNGTLFAGTQGGGIFRSTNYGQNWVDINSGLTNYYIYSLKYVASKIFAASFDGIFMTTNNGDSWADVSGSISNRDIRTIAVRGDSLFIAANGGGVFYSSNSGANWIQYDQGLTAPYVSVLCATNTNLFAATYASSVWRRPLSTIVSAGENSEAMPTSYTLKQNYPNPFNPVTTIEFSVPQSGNVSIKVFDLTGKLSAVLINEYKQKGSYKIQFNASELTSGVYYYTIHSQEFIDTKKMVLVK
;
A
#
# COMPACT_ATOMS: atom_id res chain seq x y z
N MET A 1 -32.86 49.36 -38.46
CA MET A 1 -31.94 50.40 -37.94
C MET A 1 -31.05 49.74 -36.89
N LYS A 2 -29.72 49.78 -37.09
CA LYS A 2 -28.68 49.04 -36.35
C LYS A 2 -28.74 49.29 -34.84
N LYS A 3 -28.79 48.23 -34.01
CA LYS A 3 -28.48 48.32 -32.57
C LYS A 3 -27.06 47.80 -32.34
N PHE A 4 -26.17 48.71 -31.95
CA PHE A 4 -24.82 48.43 -31.47
C PHE A 4 -24.90 47.69 -30.13
N PHE A 5 -24.24 46.53 -30.03
CA PHE A 5 -23.88 45.92 -28.74
C PHE A 5 -22.56 46.55 -28.28
N LEU A 6 -22.58 47.23 -27.13
CA LEU A 6 -21.35 47.61 -26.43
C LEU A 6 -20.91 46.40 -25.61
N LEU A 7 -19.80 45.77 -26.00
CA LEU A 7 -19.07 44.83 -25.14
C LEU A 7 -18.32 45.66 -24.08
N THR A 8 -18.75 45.60 -22.82
CA THR A 8 -17.90 46.00 -21.70
C THR A 8 -17.17 44.75 -21.19
N ALA A 9 -15.89 44.66 -21.50
CA ALA A 9 -14.98 43.69 -20.93
C ALA A 9 -14.83 43.96 -19.42
N LEU A 10 -15.27 43.02 -18.57
CA LEU A 10 -14.92 43.03 -17.15
C LEU A 10 -13.51 42.45 -16.99
N PRO A 11 -12.62 43.08 -16.19
CA PRO A 11 -11.31 42.52 -15.90
C PRO A 11 -11.47 41.27 -15.04
N LEU A 12 -10.82 40.19 -15.44
CA LEU A 12 -10.66 38.98 -14.65
C LEU A 12 -9.76 39.32 -13.44
N ILE A 13 -10.37 39.68 -12.31
CA ILE A 13 -9.64 39.87 -11.05
C ILE A 13 -9.33 38.48 -10.49
N ILE A 14 -8.10 38.03 -10.71
CA ILE A 14 -7.52 36.88 -10.03
C ILE A 14 -7.26 37.32 -8.58
N LEU A 15 -8.16 36.93 -7.67
CA LEU A 15 -7.96 37.10 -6.23
C LEU A 15 -6.90 36.09 -5.78
N PHE A 16 -5.67 36.55 -5.55
CA PHE A 16 -4.66 35.79 -4.82
C PHE A 16 -5.09 35.68 -3.35
N SER A 17 -5.54 34.50 -2.93
CA SER A 17 -5.55 34.16 -1.50
C SER A 17 -4.09 34.05 -1.04
N ASN A 18 -3.62 35.01 -0.24
CA ASN A 18 -2.35 34.87 0.49
C ASN A 18 -2.52 33.85 1.63
N THR A 19 -2.77 32.61 1.26
CA THR A 19 -2.46 31.43 2.08
C THR A 19 -1.00 31.10 1.81
N VAL A 20 -0.17 31.06 2.85
CA VAL A 20 1.05 30.25 2.77
C VAL A 20 0.57 28.80 2.72
N LEU A 21 0.32 28.28 1.52
CA LEU A 21 0.11 26.86 1.32
C LEU A 21 1.46 26.19 1.56
N TYR A 22 1.64 25.62 2.74
CA TYR A 22 2.76 24.69 2.94
C TYR A 22 2.63 23.57 1.92
N SER A 23 3.75 23.20 1.28
CA SER A 23 3.76 22.02 0.43
C SER A 23 3.27 20.83 1.25
N GLN A 24 2.40 20.01 0.65
CA GLN A 24 1.89 18.79 1.27
C GLN A 24 2.38 17.59 0.47
N TRP A 25 2.31 16.42 1.10
CA TRP A 25 2.49 15.17 0.41
C TRP A 25 1.37 14.96 -0.61
N ILE A 26 1.75 14.54 -1.81
CA ILE A 26 0.84 14.17 -2.88
C ILE A 26 1.29 12.82 -3.41
N GLN A 27 0.36 11.88 -3.57
CA GLN A 27 0.64 10.60 -4.19
C GLN A 27 1.03 10.82 -5.65
N THR A 28 2.15 10.25 -6.07
CA THR A 28 2.62 10.35 -7.44
C THR A 28 1.76 9.48 -8.37
N ASN A 29 1.94 9.60 -9.69
CA ASN A 29 1.14 8.86 -10.68
C ASN A 29 1.65 7.42 -10.90
N GLY A 30 2.16 6.77 -9.85
CA GLY A 30 2.69 5.42 -9.89
C GLY A 30 3.85 5.24 -8.89
N PRO A 31 4.58 4.11 -8.95
CA PRO A 31 4.32 2.93 -9.77
C PRO A 31 2.90 2.37 -9.61
N GLU A 32 2.30 1.95 -10.72
CA GLU A 32 0.95 1.36 -10.77
C GLU A 32 1.02 -0.17 -10.72
N GLY A 33 -0.04 -0.80 -10.20
CA GLY A 33 -0.13 -2.24 -9.97
C GLY A 33 -0.33 -2.57 -8.50
N GLY A 34 0.30 -3.65 -8.03
CA GLY A 34 0.25 -4.11 -6.65
C GLY A 34 -0.50 -5.42 -6.46
N PHE A 35 -0.66 -5.80 -5.19
CA PHE A 35 -1.24 -7.08 -4.79
C PHE A 35 -2.77 -7.01 -4.77
N ILE A 36 -3.39 -7.60 -5.78
CA ILE A 36 -4.85 -7.70 -5.93
C ILE A 36 -5.33 -9.09 -5.58
N ASN A 37 -5.90 -9.21 -4.38
CA ASN A 37 -6.24 -10.48 -3.78
C ASN A 37 -7.72 -10.84 -4.00
N ALA A 38 -8.59 -9.86 -4.22
CA ALA A 38 -10.00 -10.07 -4.49
C ALA A 38 -10.49 -9.19 -5.65
N LEU A 39 -11.35 -9.75 -6.49
CA LEU A 39 -12.03 -9.04 -7.57
C LEU A 39 -13.53 -9.32 -7.52
N LEU A 40 -14.33 -8.29 -7.80
CA LEU A 40 -15.79 -8.40 -7.87
C LEU A 40 -16.29 -7.53 -9.03
N ILE A 41 -17.18 -8.09 -9.85
CA ILE A 41 -17.94 -7.31 -10.83
C ILE A 41 -19.37 -7.16 -10.30
N LYS A 42 -19.80 -5.93 -10.05
CA LYS A 42 -21.18 -5.59 -9.68
C LYS A 42 -21.71 -4.61 -10.71
N ASP A 43 -22.78 -4.99 -11.40
CA ASP A 43 -23.35 -4.19 -12.49
C ASP A 43 -22.31 -3.85 -13.57
N SER A 44 -21.99 -2.58 -13.79
CA SER A 44 -20.94 -2.11 -14.70
C SER A 44 -19.61 -1.77 -14.00
N LYS A 45 -19.55 -1.93 -12.67
CA LYS A 45 -18.39 -1.59 -11.86
C LYS A 45 -17.54 -2.82 -11.55
N VAL A 46 -16.24 -2.63 -11.50
CA VAL A 46 -15.27 -3.62 -11.05
C VAL A 46 -14.62 -3.11 -9.78
N PHE A 47 -14.56 -3.96 -8.76
CA PHE A 47 -13.93 -3.66 -7.48
C PHE A 47 -12.71 -4.57 -7.30
N ALA A 48 -11.61 -3.98 -6.87
CA ALA A 48 -10.35 -4.64 -6.63
C ALA A 48 -9.94 -4.46 -5.16
N GLY A 49 -10.00 -5.55 -4.40
CA GLY A 49 -9.49 -5.62 -3.04
C GLY A 49 -8.00 -5.96 -3.05
N SER A 50 -7.21 -5.11 -2.40
CA SER A 50 -5.76 -5.22 -2.36
C SER A 50 -5.22 -5.59 -0.98
N TRP A 51 -3.94 -5.98 -0.92
CA TRP A 51 -3.24 -6.22 0.34
C TRP A 51 -2.62 -4.93 0.88
N GLY A 52 -3.39 -4.18 1.69
CA GLY A 52 -2.93 -2.97 2.39
C GLY A 52 -3.29 -1.65 1.71
N GLY A 53 -3.73 -1.67 0.43
CA GLY A 53 -4.23 -0.50 -0.29
C GLY A 53 -5.77 -0.35 -0.26
N GLY A 54 -6.47 -1.28 0.39
CA GLY A 54 -7.93 -1.30 0.49
C GLY A 54 -8.59 -1.69 -0.83
N ILE A 55 -9.72 -1.06 -1.13
CA ILE A 55 -10.57 -1.33 -2.29
C ILE A 55 -10.46 -0.18 -3.29
N ASN A 56 -10.21 -0.53 -4.54
CA ASN A 56 -10.29 0.38 -5.69
C ASN A 56 -11.48 0.00 -6.57
N VAL A 57 -12.13 0.99 -7.18
CA VAL A 57 -13.24 0.79 -8.11
C VAL A 57 -12.88 1.31 -9.49
N SER A 58 -13.36 0.60 -10.51
CA SER A 58 -13.38 1.05 -11.90
C SER A 58 -14.82 1.07 -12.41
N THR A 59 -15.18 2.14 -13.12
CA THR A 59 -16.48 2.32 -13.79
C THR A 59 -16.39 2.15 -15.30
N ASN A 60 -15.20 1.79 -15.82
CA ASN A 60 -14.86 1.75 -17.24
C ASN A 60 -14.05 0.49 -17.60
N ASN A 61 -14.46 -0.66 -17.06
CA ASN A 61 -13.85 -1.97 -17.33
C ASN A 61 -12.33 -2.03 -17.08
N GLY A 62 -11.87 -1.37 -16.02
CA GLY A 62 -10.46 -1.37 -15.60
C GLY A 62 -9.60 -0.31 -16.28
N ALA A 63 -10.12 0.46 -17.24
CA ALA A 63 -9.32 1.49 -17.92
C ALA A 63 -8.78 2.56 -16.94
N SER A 64 -9.48 2.82 -15.84
CA SER A 64 -8.95 3.57 -14.71
C SER A 64 -9.55 3.13 -13.37
N TRP A 65 -8.79 3.34 -12.29
CA TRP A 65 -9.15 2.97 -10.92
C TRP A 65 -9.10 4.16 -9.97
N SER A 66 -9.97 4.14 -8.97
CA SER A 66 -9.98 5.09 -7.85
C SER A 66 -10.20 4.38 -6.52
N ALA A 67 -9.46 4.76 -5.48
CA ALA A 67 -9.63 4.21 -4.14
C ALA A 67 -10.98 4.62 -3.53
N VAL A 68 -11.63 3.68 -2.83
CA VAL A 68 -12.96 3.86 -2.20
C VAL A 68 -12.96 3.28 -0.79
N ASN A 69 -12.13 3.88 0.08
CA ASN A 69 -11.77 3.32 1.40
C ASN A 69 -12.40 4.05 2.59
N THR A 70 -13.31 5.00 2.37
CA THR A 70 -13.91 5.78 3.46
C THR A 70 -14.63 4.86 4.44
N GLY A 71 -14.22 4.86 5.71
CA GLY A 71 -14.80 4.00 6.77
C GLY A 71 -14.24 2.57 6.81
N LEU A 72 -13.34 2.20 5.89
CA LEU A 72 -12.65 0.92 5.89
C LEU A 72 -11.38 1.02 6.73
N THR A 73 -11.41 0.53 7.96
CA THR A 73 -10.28 0.63 8.91
C THR A 73 -9.23 -0.47 8.72
N ASP A 74 -9.57 -1.54 8.01
CA ASP A 74 -8.66 -2.62 7.63
C ASP A 74 -8.55 -2.69 6.11
N LEU A 75 -7.38 -2.32 5.60
CA LEU A 75 -7.10 -2.21 4.17
C LEU A 75 -6.57 -3.52 3.55
N TYR A 76 -6.50 -4.61 4.31
CA TYR A 76 -6.05 -5.92 3.83
C TYR A 76 -7.26 -6.78 3.45
N ILE A 77 -7.58 -6.79 2.15
CA ILE A 77 -8.82 -7.39 1.63
C ILE A 77 -8.56 -8.83 1.18
N TRP A 78 -9.31 -9.77 1.73
CA TRP A 78 -9.26 -11.19 1.36
C TRP A 78 -10.32 -11.56 0.33
N SER A 79 -11.53 -11.04 0.50
CA SER A 79 -12.66 -11.43 -0.34
C SER A 79 -13.64 -10.28 -0.55
N LEU A 80 -14.32 -10.30 -1.69
CA LEU A 80 -15.38 -9.38 -2.04
C LEU A 80 -16.59 -10.17 -2.52
N ALA A 81 -17.78 -9.79 -2.07
CA ALA A 81 -19.04 -10.38 -2.52
C ALA A 81 -20.15 -9.32 -2.61
N SER A 82 -21.20 -9.62 -3.38
CA SER A 82 -22.39 -8.76 -3.47
C SER A 82 -23.65 -9.60 -3.45
N ASN A 83 -24.69 -9.06 -2.83
CA ASN A 83 -26.07 -9.57 -2.89
C ASN A 83 -26.93 -8.77 -3.91
N GLY A 84 -26.31 -8.00 -4.80
CA GLY A 84 -26.98 -7.10 -5.75
C GLY A 84 -27.23 -5.69 -5.21
N THR A 85 -27.59 -5.56 -3.94
CA THR A 85 -27.87 -4.26 -3.31
C THR A 85 -26.63 -3.67 -2.63
N SER A 86 -25.88 -4.51 -1.91
CA SER A 86 -24.71 -4.13 -1.12
C SER A 86 -23.46 -4.85 -1.61
N ILE A 87 -22.30 -4.34 -1.21
CA ILE A 87 -21.00 -4.98 -1.36
C ILE A 87 -20.47 -5.31 0.04
N PHE A 88 -19.84 -6.46 0.18
CA PHE A 88 -19.22 -6.93 1.40
C PHE A 88 -17.74 -7.20 1.15
N ALA A 89 -16.90 -6.79 2.10
CA ALA A 89 -15.46 -7.00 2.08
C ALA A 89 -15.05 -7.81 3.30
N GLY A 90 -14.51 -9.00 3.06
CA GLY A 90 -13.85 -9.81 4.09
C GLY A 90 -12.41 -9.35 4.23
N THR A 91 -12.00 -9.01 5.45
CA THR A 91 -10.68 -8.45 5.74
C THR A 91 -9.81 -9.41 6.56
N TYR A 92 -8.54 -9.06 6.75
CA TYR A 92 -7.57 -9.91 7.45
C TYR A 92 -7.74 -9.90 8.97
N LEU A 93 -8.00 -8.74 9.58
CA LEU A 93 -8.00 -8.58 11.04
C LEU A 93 -9.34 -8.09 11.61
N SER A 94 -10.24 -7.58 10.76
CA SER A 94 -11.43 -6.85 11.20
C SER A 94 -12.76 -7.45 10.73
N GLY A 95 -12.77 -8.69 10.26
CA GLY A 95 -14.02 -9.37 9.91
C GLY A 95 -14.61 -8.87 8.58
N ILE A 96 -15.86 -8.42 8.60
CA ILE A 96 -16.60 -8.03 7.39
C ILE A 96 -17.02 -6.56 7.48
N PHE A 97 -16.74 -5.83 6.39
CA PHE A 97 -17.28 -4.50 6.13
C PHE A 97 -18.37 -4.58 5.06
N GLN A 98 -19.34 -3.70 5.15
CA GLN A 98 -20.41 -3.55 4.16
C GLN A 98 -20.41 -2.13 3.60
N SER A 99 -20.72 -2.03 2.32
CA SER A 99 -21.10 -0.79 1.65
C SER A 99 -22.47 -0.94 1.00
N THR A 100 -23.36 0.02 1.25
CA THR A 100 -24.70 0.13 0.64
C THR A 100 -24.75 1.18 -0.48
N ASN A 101 -23.60 1.79 -0.81
CA ASN A 101 -23.48 2.89 -1.77
C ASN A 101 -22.33 2.65 -2.77
N ASP A 102 -22.22 1.39 -3.25
CA ASP A 102 -21.22 0.94 -4.23
C ASP A 102 -19.77 1.32 -3.86
N GLY A 103 -19.41 1.18 -2.60
CA GLY A 103 -18.05 1.39 -2.08
C GLY A 103 -17.76 2.81 -1.61
N ALA A 104 -18.63 3.79 -1.84
CA ALA A 104 -18.35 5.19 -1.46
C ALA A 104 -18.07 5.36 0.04
N SER A 105 -18.71 4.55 0.89
CA SER A 105 -18.36 4.38 2.30
C SER A 105 -18.61 2.95 2.79
N TRP A 106 -17.87 2.57 3.83
CA TRP A 106 -17.93 1.27 4.47
C TRP A 106 -18.26 1.39 5.95
N SER A 107 -19.01 0.43 6.46
CA SER A 107 -19.26 0.22 7.89
C SER A 107 -18.92 -1.21 8.25
N GLN A 108 -18.19 -1.40 9.36
CA GLN A 108 -17.96 -2.73 9.90
C GLN A 108 -19.29 -3.32 10.39
N VAL A 109 -19.65 -4.52 9.92
CA VAL A 109 -20.93 -5.16 10.29
C VAL A 109 -20.74 -6.24 11.36
N ILE A 110 -19.53 -6.81 11.47
CA ILE A 110 -19.27 -7.91 12.39
C ILE A 110 -18.01 -7.64 13.21
N THR A 111 -18.16 -7.86 14.51
CA THR A 111 -17.10 -8.05 15.48
C THR A 111 -17.28 -9.43 16.14
N GLY A 112 -16.20 -10.08 16.58
CA GLY A 112 -16.30 -11.27 17.44
C GLY A 112 -16.26 -12.65 16.77
N PHE A 113 -15.84 -12.76 15.50
CA PHE A 113 -15.28 -14.04 15.05
C PHE A 113 -14.09 -14.39 15.95
N THR A 114 -13.99 -15.64 16.40
CA THR A 114 -12.84 -16.13 17.18
C THR A 114 -11.53 -15.96 16.41
N GLN A 115 -11.61 -15.98 15.07
CA GLN A 115 -10.54 -15.60 14.16
C GLN A 115 -11.10 -14.68 13.05
N PRO A 116 -10.80 -13.38 13.05
CA PRO A 116 -11.50 -12.39 12.22
C PRO A 116 -11.08 -12.36 10.75
N SER A 117 -10.14 -13.20 10.32
CA SER A 117 -9.71 -13.27 8.92
C SER A 117 -10.77 -13.97 8.06
N VAL A 118 -11.38 -13.24 7.13
CA VAL A 118 -12.48 -13.73 6.27
C VAL A 118 -11.96 -13.99 4.86
N LEU A 119 -11.62 -15.25 4.59
CA LEU A 119 -10.92 -15.70 3.39
C LEU A 119 -11.82 -15.77 2.15
N THR A 120 -13.10 -16.08 2.35
CA THR A 120 -14.09 -16.17 1.27
C THR A 120 -15.46 -15.73 1.74
N LEU A 121 -16.20 -15.11 0.82
CA LEU A 121 -17.58 -14.67 1.00
C LEU A 121 -18.41 -15.16 -0.18
N PHE A 122 -19.56 -15.77 0.10
CA PHE A 122 -20.36 -16.42 -0.93
C PHE A 122 -21.86 -16.39 -0.61
N PHE A 123 -22.67 -16.04 -1.61
CA PHE A 123 -24.12 -16.07 -1.53
C PHE A 123 -24.67 -17.29 -2.28
N LYS A 124 -25.59 -18.03 -1.64
CA LYS A 124 -26.48 -19.02 -2.28
C LYS A 124 -27.91 -18.56 -2.07
N GLY A 125 -28.48 -17.86 -3.06
CA GLY A 125 -29.77 -17.19 -2.88
C GLY A 125 -29.66 -16.11 -1.81
N THR A 126 -30.51 -16.18 -0.78
CA THR A 126 -30.48 -15.25 0.38
C THR A 126 -29.50 -15.66 1.47
N ASP A 127 -28.99 -16.90 1.43
CA ASP A 127 -28.05 -17.40 2.41
C ASP A 127 -26.64 -16.87 2.12
N PHE A 128 -25.98 -16.37 3.15
CA PHE A 128 -24.66 -15.78 3.07
C PHE A 128 -23.66 -16.59 3.89
N TYR A 129 -22.55 -16.98 3.28
CA TYR A 129 -21.52 -17.81 3.89
C TYR A 129 -20.20 -17.06 3.97
N ALA A 130 -19.49 -17.23 5.08
CA ALA A 130 -18.17 -16.66 5.35
C ALA A 130 -17.22 -17.77 5.79
N GLY A 131 -16.21 -18.05 4.96
CA GLY A 131 -15.12 -18.95 5.30
C GLY A 131 -13.99 -18.17 5.97
N THR A 132 -13.51 -18.68 7.11
CA THR A 132 -12.48 -18.03 7.93
C THR A 132 -11.31 -18.97 8.19
N ASN A 133 -10.26 -18.49 8.88
CA ASN A 133 -9.22 -19.38 9.42
C ASN A 133 -9.75 -20.33 10.52
N GLY A 134 -10.86 -19.99 11.17
CA GLY A 134 -11.43 -20.75 12.30
C GLY A 134 -12.76 -21.45 12.01
N GLY A 135 -13.09 -21.69 10.73
CA GLY A 135 -14.30 -22.39 10.33
C GLY A 135 -15.21 -21.61 9.38
N LEU A 136 -16.39 -22.20 9.15
CA LEU A 136 -17.43 -21.68 8.27
C LEU A 136 -18.60 -21.10 9.07
N PHE A 137 -19.10 -19.94 8.66
CA PHE A 137 -20.25 -19.28 9.26
C PHE A 137 -21.33 -19.02 8.21
N LYS A 138 -22.59 -18.99 8.65
CA LYS A 138 -23.76 -18.67 7.83
C LYS A 138 -24.54 -17.50 8.43
N SER A 139 -25.01 -16.61 7.57
CA SER A 139 -25.97 -15.56 7.88
C SER A 139 -27.21 -15.71 7.00
N THR A 140 -28.38 -15.51 7.59
CA THR A 140 -29.70 -15.52 6.92
C THR A 140 -30.33 -14.13 6.86
N ASN A 141 -29.62 -13.10 7.33
CA ASN A 141 -30.08 -11.72 7.42
C ASN A 141 -29.05 -10.76 6.81
N ASN A 142 -28.56 -11.05 5.61
CA ASN A 142 -27.65 -10.16 4.87
C ASN A 142 -26.38 -9.76 5.65
N GLY A 143 -25.87 -10.64 6.51
CA GLY A 143 -24.62 -10.43 7.23
C GLY A 143 -24.75 -9.71 8.57
N PHE A 144 -25.96 -9.37 9.04
CA PHE A 144 -26.14 -8.73 10.35
C PHE A 144 -25.78 -9.67 11.52
N THR A 145 -26.14 -10.96 11.42
CA THR A 145 -25.75 -11.98 12.41
C THR A 145 -25.25 -13.24 11.73
N TRP A 146 -24.34 -13.94 12.40
CA TRP A 146 -23.67 -15.12 11.89
C TRP A 146 -23.73 -16.27 12.88
N SER A 147 -24.06 -17.45 12.38
CA SER A 147 -24.07 -18.70 13.14
C SER A 147 -22.95 -19.59 12.63
N PRO A 148 -22.13 -20.18 13.53
CA PRO A 148 -21.13 -21.17 13.12
C PRO A 148 -21.81 -22.40 12.54
N LEU A 149 -21.20 -22.98 11.50
CA LEU A 149 -21.56 -24.28 10.95
C LEU A 149 -20.61 -25.36 11.50
N PRO A 150 -20.97 -26.66 11.42
CA PRO A 150 -20.14 -27.75 11.94
C PRO A 150 -18.95 -28.06 11.02
N LEU A 151 -18.12 -27.05 10.79
CA LEU A 151 -16.88 -27.11 10.02
C LEU A 151 -15.92 -26.06 10.61
N ILE A 152 -14.95 -26.52 11.40
CA ILE A 152 -14.04 -25.67 12.20
C ILE A 152 -12.68 -25.40 11.54
N ASN A 153 -12.40 -26.07 10.43
CA ASN A 153 -11.13 -25.96 9.73
C ASN A 153 -11.06 -24.66 8.93
N LYS A 154 -9.83 -24.27 8.53
CA LYS A 154 -9.62 -23.14 7.64
C LYS A 154 -10.30 -23.37 6.29
N ILE A 155 -11.14 -22.41 5.86
CA ILE A 155 -11.90 -22.48 4.61
C ILE A 155 -11.41 -21.45 3.62
N TRP A 156 -10.77 -21.90 2.54
CA TRP A 156 -10.24 -21.03 1.48
C TRP A 156 -11.30 -20.58 0.49
N ASP A 157 -12.22 -21.47 0.11
CA ASP A 157 -13.27 -21.15 -0.85
C ASP A 157 -14.54 -21.96 -0.59
N ILE A 158 -15.66 -21.43 -1.04
CA ILE A 158 -16.96 -22.09 -1.02
C ILE A 158 -17.70 -21.80 -2.34
N LYS A 159 -18.34 -22.84 -2.89
CA LYS A 159 -19.13 -22.78 -4.12
C LYS A 159 -20.35 -23.69 -4.03
N SER A 160 -21.30 -23.48 -4.94
CA SER A 160 -22.49 -24.33 -5.09
C SER A 160 -22.68 -24.73 -6.54
N ASP A 161 -23.12 -25.97 -6.75
CA ASP A 161 -23.66 -26.46 -8.04
C ASP A 161 -25.20 -26.32 -8.10
N GLY A 162 -25.80 -25.57 -7.16
CA GLY A 162 -27.24 -25.44 -6.95
C GLY A 162 -27.77 -26.42 -5.91
N ALA A 163 -27.52 -27.71 -6.07
CA ALA A 163 -27.99 -28.76 -5.16
C ALA A 163 -27.15 -28.85 -3.88
N ASN A 164 -25.84 -28.74 -4.02
CA ASN A 164 -24.86 -28.96 -2.97
C ASN A 164 -24.02 -27.71 -2.72
N LEU A 165 -23.43 -27.64 -1.52
CA LEU A 165 -22.34 -26.74 -1.20
C LEU A 165 -21.03 -27.52 -1.12
N TYR A 166 -19.95 -26.90 -1.58
CA TYR A 166 -18.60 -27.43 -1.50
C TYR A 166 -17.70 -26.43 -0.80
N ALA A 167 -16.95 -26.89 0.21
CA ALA A 167 -16.02 -26.06 0.97
C ALA A 167 -14.59 -26.61 0.82
N ALA A 168 -13.69 -25.76 0.33
CA ALA A 168 -12.26 -26.06 0.17
C ALA A 168 -11.51 -25.71 1.45
N SER A 169 -10.74 -26.67 1.97
CA SER A 169 -9.95 -26.52 3.18
C SER A 169 -8.46 -26.65 2.88
N GLY A 170 -7.65 -25.85 3.58
CA GLY A 170 -6.20 -25.80 3.37
C GLY A 170 -5.40 -26.97 3.98
N ASP A 171 -6.03 -27.77 4.84
CA ASP A 171 -5.37 -28.85 5.57
C ASP A 171 -6.18 -30.15 5.63
N SER A 172 -7.42 -30.13 5.13
CA SER A 172 -8.37 -31.23 5.33
C SER A 172 -9.11 -31.66 4.04
N GLY A 173 -8.74 -31.08 2.90
CA GLY A 173 -9.30 -31.43 1.59
C GLY A 173 -10.59 -30.67 1.26
N ILE A 174 -11.59 -31.39 0.76
CA ILE A 174 -12.87 -30.82 0.34
C ILE A 174 -14.04 -31.49 1.06
N TYR A 175 -15.01 -30.66 1.42
CA TYR A 175 -16.25 -31.06 2.08
C TYR A 175 -17.44 -30.75 1.19
N ARG A 176 -18.47 -31.60 1.25
CA ARG A 176 -19.76 -31.40 0.61
C ARG A 176 -20.88 -31.35 1.64
N SER A 177 -21.81 -30.43 1.47
CA SER A 177 -23.08 -30.40 2.19
C SER A 177 -24.25 -30.49 1.21
N THR A 178 -25.23 -31.34 1.53
CA THR A 178 -26.47 -31.52 0.77
C THR A 178 -27.67 -30.86 1.46
N ASN A 179 -27.45 -30.14 2.56
CA ASN A 179 -28.46 -29.53 3.41
C ASN A 179 -28.04 -28.12 3.88
N ASP A 180 -27.54 -27.32 2.92
CA ASP A 180 -27.21 -25.90 3.08
C ASP A 180 -26.27 -25.57 4.26
N GLY A 181 -25.37 -26.51 4.57
CA GLY A 181 -24.30 -26.35 5.55
C GLY A 181 -24.61 -26.92 6.93
N LEU A 182 -25.79 -27.51 7.15
CA LEU A 182 -26.17 -28.10 8.44
C LEU A 182 -25.36 -29.36 8.79
N SER A 183 -24.89 -30.09 7.79
CA SER A 183 -23.93 -31.18 7.95
C SER A 183 -22.98 -31.26 6.75
N TRP A 184 -21.76 -31.75 6.99
CA TRP A 184 -20.71 -31.84 5.99
C TRP A 184 -20.12 -33.24 5.92
N GLN A 185 -19.88 -33.72 4.71
CA GLN A 185 -19.19 -34.96 4.41
C GLN A 185 -17.85 -34.64 3.75
N MET A 186 -16.76 -35.21 4.26
CA MET A 186 -15.47 -35.16 3.59
C MET A 186 -15.50 -36.03 2.33
N ILE A 187 -15.04 -35.49 1.20
CA ILE A 187 -15.16 -36.12 -0.12
C ILE A 187 -13.81 -36.13 -0.86
N ASN A 188 -12.78 -36.69 -0.20
CA ASN A 188 -11.39 -36.63 -0.67
C ASN A 188 -10.96 -37.81 -1.56
N SER A 189 -11.88 -38.71 -1.94
CA SER A 189 -11.53 -39.91 -2.70
C SER A 189 -10.90 -39.57 -4.06
N GLY A 190 -9.64 -39.96 -4.26
CA GLY A 190 -8.89 -39.68 -5.48
C GLY A 190 -8.08 -38.36 -5.47
N LEU A 191 -8.09 -37.61 -4.37
CA LEU A 191 -7.17 -36.48 -4.18
C LEU A 191 -5.82 -37.00 -3.67
N ALA A 192 -4.73 -36.60 -4.33
CA ALA A 192 -3.37 -36.88 -3.86
C ALA A 192 -2.86 -35.85 -2.83
N GLY A 193 -3.50 -34.68 -2.74
CA GLY A 193 -3.22 -33.62 -1.77
C GLY A 193 -4.48 -33.01 -1.18
N ILE A 194 -4.36 -32.55 0.06
CA ILE A 194 -5.49 -32.07 0.88
C ILE A 194 -5.46 -30.56 1.13
N ASP A 195 -4.47 -29.84 0.62
CA ASP A 195 -4.48 -28.37 0.62
C ASP A 195 -5.22 -27.86 -0.61
N ILE A 196 -6.55 -27.68 -0.48
CA ILE A 196 -7.43 -27.25 -1.55
C ILE A 196 -7.70 -25.75 -1.43
N ARG A 197 -7.41 -25.00 -2.50
CA ARG A 197 -7.37 -23.53 -2.49
C ARG A 197 -8.58 -22.84 -3.12
N ALA A 198 -9.16 -23.42 -4.17
CA ALA A 198 -10.28 -22.81 -4.88
C ALA A 198 -11.13 -23.86 -5.58
N ILE A 199 -12.39 -23.51 -5.83
CA ILE A 199 -13.38 -24.37 -6.48
C ILE A 199 -14.00 -23.61 -7.67
N THR A 200 -14.22 -24.28 -8.79
CA THR A 200 -15.13 -23.78 -9.83
C THR A 200 -16.05 -24.89 -10.36
N ILE A 201 -17.24 -24.49 -10.79
CA ILE A 201 -18.25 -25.37 -11.37
C ILE A 201 -18.37 -25.03 -12.86
N ASN A 202 -18.14 -26.03 -13.72
CA ASN A 202 -18.25 -25.89 -15.18
C ASN A 202 -19.20 -26.97 -15.73
N GLY A 203 -20.48 -26.63 -15.83
CA GLY A 203 -21.55 -27.58 -16.14
C GLY A 203 -21.64 -28.67 -15.06
N ALA A 204 -21.58 -29.94 -15.45
CA ALA A 204 -21.59 -31.08 -14.53
C ALA A 204 -20.21 -31.36 -13.86
N ASN A 205 -19.16 -30.61 -14.24
CA ASN A 205 -17.82 -30.82 -13.74
C ASN A 205 -17.51 -29.86 -12.58
N ILE A 206 -16.81 -30.38 -11.58
CA ILE A 206 -16.24 -29.58 -10.49
C ILE A 206 -14.73 -29.64 -10.64
N PHE A 207 -14.08 -28.48 -10.63
CA PHE A 207 -12.63 -28.39 -10.62
C PHE A 207 -12.18 -27.79 -9.30
N VAL A 208 -11.06 -28.33 -8.79
CA VAL A 208 -10.41 -27.81 -7.58
C VAL A 208 -8.92 -27.66 -7.82
N THR A 209 -8.35 -26.60 -7.25
CA THR A 209 -6.91 -26.38 -7.23
C THR A 209 -6.33 -26.86 -5.92
N SER A 210 -5.23 -27.59 -6.00
CA SER A 210 -4.44 -28.00 -4.85
C SER A 210 -3.06 -27.34 -4.86
N TYR A 211 -2.62 -26.90 -3.69
CA TYR A 211 -1.29 -26.34 -3.52
C TYR A 211 -0.25 -27.47 -3.46
N GLY A 212 0.47 -27.69 -4.57
CA GLY A 212 1.53 -28.70 -4.67
C GLY A 212 1.15 -29.94 -5.49
N GLU A 213 -0.11 -30.11 -5.86
CA GLU A 213 -0.60 -31.29 -6.62
C GLU A 213 -1.34 -30.95 -7.93
N GLY A 214 -1.44 -29.65 -8.27
CA GLY A 214 -2.11 -29.19 -9.49
C GLY A 214 -3.64 -29.19 -9.36
N ILE A 215 -4.33 -29.68 -10.40
CA ILE A 215 -5.78 -29.55 -10.58
C ILE A 215 -6.43 -30.93 -10.57
N PHE A 216 -7.55 -31.02 -9.86
CA PHE A 216 -8.41 -32.21 -9.85
C PHE A 216 -9.80 -31.89 -10.40
N ARG A 217 -10.41 -32.88 -11.03
CA ARG A 217 -11.77 -32.80 -11.58
C ARG A 217 -12.64 -33.91 -11.01
N SER A 218 -13.89 -33.56 -10.67
CA SER A 218 -14.96 -34.51 -10.40
C SER A 218 -16.08 -34.36 -11.43
N THR A 219 -16.66 -35.48 -11.85
CA THR A 219 -17.81 -35.56 -12.76
C THR A 219 -19.05 -36.17 -12.09
N ASN A 220 -18.99 -36.41 -10.78
CA ASN A 220 -20.00 -37.13 -10.01
C ASN A 220 -20.27 -36.44 -8.66
N SER A 221 -20.39 -35.11 -8.70
CA SER A 221 -20.70 -34.26 -7.53
C SER A 221 -19.75 -34.48 -6.34
N GLY A 222 -18.47 -34.67 -6.64
CA GLY A 222 -17.41 -34.82 -5.64
C GLY A 222 -17.26 -36.22 -5.06
N ASN A 223 -18.01 -37.24 -5.50
CA ASN A 223 -17.86 -38.60 -4.96
C ASN A 223 -16.46 -39.19 -5.24
N SER A 224 -15.85 -38.82 -6.36
CA SER A 224 -14.45 -39.13 -6.67
C SER A 224 -13.80 -38.03 -7.50
N TRP A 225 -12.47 -37.95 -7.40
CA TRP A 225 -11.62 -36.99 -8.10
C TRP A 225 -10.61 -37.70 -8.99
N SER A 226 -10.23 -37.03 -10.08
CA SER A 226 -9.14 -37.44 -10.95
C SER A 226 -8.21 -36.26 -11.19
N SER A 227 -6.90 -36.49 -11.14
CA SER A 227 -5.93 -35.47 -11.52
C SER A 227 -6.04 -35.18 -13.02
N VAL A 228 -5.99 -33.91 -13.37
CA VAL A 228 -6.17 -33.41 -14.75
C VAL A 228 -5.03 -32.46 -15.10
N ASN A 229 -3.79 -32.93 -14.93
CA ASN A 229 -2.59 -32.08 -14.98
C ASN A 229 -1.84 -32.09 -16.33
N ASN A 230 -2.40 -32.72 -17.37
CA ASN A 230 -1.74 -32.84 -18.65
C ASN A 230 -1.50 -31.45 -19.29
N GLY A 231 -0.23 -31.11 -19.55
CA GLY A 231 0.19 -29.81 -20.06
C GLY A 231 0.53 -28.76 -19.00
N LEU A 232 0.31 -29.03 -17.71
CA LEU A 232 0.80 -28.18 -16.63
C LEU A 232 2.29 -28.43 -16.39
N THR A 233 3.06 -27.37 -16.17
CA THR A 233 4.51 -27.43 -15.91
C THR A 233 4.87 -27.21 -14.44
N TYR A 234 3.89 -26.89 -13.60
CA TYR A 234 4.10 -26.53 -12.20
C TYR A 234 2.86 -26.85 -11.37
N PRO A 235 2.98 -27.42 -10.15
CA PRO A 235 1.83 -27.96 -9.44
C PRO A 235 1.19 -27.00 -8.40
N TYR A 236 1.75 -25.80 -8.19
CA TYR A 236 1.25 -24.85 -7.18
C TYR A 236 0.13 -23.96 -7.72
N SER A 237 -1.05 -24.55 -7.87
CA SER A 237 -2.26 -23.85 -8.30
C SER A 237 -2.95 -23.12 -7.12
N LEU A 238 -3.41 -21.90 -7.35
CA LEU A 238 -3.91 -21.00 -6.31
C LEU A 238 -5.40 -20.66 -6.46
N THR A 239 -5.89 -20.52 -7.69
CA THR A 239 -7.26 -20.09 -7.98
C THR A 239 -7.75 -20.68 -9.29
N VAL A 240 -9.06 -20.85 -9.43
CA VAL A 240 -9.68 -21.39 -10.65
C VAL A 240 -11.02 -20.73 -10.90
N THR A 241 -11.33 -20.50 -12.18
CA THR A 241 -12.64 -20.03 -12.63
C THR A 241 -13.03 -20.70 -13.94
N SER A 242 -14.26 -20.53 -14.37
CA SER A 242 -14.71 -21.00 -15.68
C SER A 242 -15.70 -20.04 -16.33
N THR A 243 -15.67 -20.00 -17.66
CA THR A 243 -16.61 -19.22 -18.47
C THR A 243 -16.61 -19.71 -19.91
N ALA A 244 -17.76 -19.63 -20.59
CA ALA A 244 -17.93 -20.15 -21.94
C ALA A 244 -17.43 -21.60 -22.13
N GLY A 245 -17.53 -22.45 -21.09
CA GLY A 245 -17.03 -23.82 -21.11
C GLY A 245 -15.51 -23.97 -20.98
N ILE A 246 -14.76 -22.87 -20.91
CA ILE A 246 -13.31 -22.84 -20.71
C ILE A 246 -13.02 -22.72 -19.21
N VAL A 247 -12.08 -23.52 -18.70
CA VAL A 247 -11.59 -23.44 -17.32
C VAL A 247 -10.25 -22.72 -17.31
N PHE A 248 -10.08 -21.75 -16.42
CA PHE A 248 -8.85 -20.99 -16.20
C PHE A 248 -8.32 -21.30 -14.81
N ALA A 249 -7.03 -21.61 -14.71
CA ALA A 249 -6.35 -21.87 -13.46
C ALA A 249 -5.14 -20.93 -13.33
N GLY A 250 -5.05 -20.31 -12.15
CA GLY A 250 -3.97 -19.40 -11.78
C GLY A 250 -2.94 -20.10 -10.90
N PHE A 251 -1.66 -19.86 -11.17
CA PHE A 251 -0.54 -20.51 -10.49
C PHE A 251 0.36 -19.50 -9.79
N GLN A 252 1.08 -19.96 -8.77
CA GLN A 252 2.16 -19.20 -8.16
C GLN A 252 3.35 -19.14 -9.13
N GLY A 253 3.85 -17.94 -9.41
CA GLY A 253 5.06 -17.67 -10.19
C GLY A 253 4.97 -17.92 -11.69
N ILE A 254 3.97 -18.66 -12.18
CA ILE A 254 3.93 -19.13 -13.57
C ILE A 254 2.89 -18.41 -14.43
N GLY A 255 1.80 -17.89 -13.83
CA GLY A 255 0.71 -17.23 -14.54
C GLY A 255 -0.54 -18.09 -14.71
N ILE A 256 -1.20 -17.96 -15.86
CA ILE A 256 -2.51 -18.60 -16.13
C ILE A 256 -2.34 -19.77 -17.11
N PHE A 257 -2.96 -20.90 -16.79
CA PHE A 257 -3.27 -21.95 -17.76
C PHE A 257 -4.78 -22.00 -18.01
N TYR A 258 -5.18 -22.40 -19.21
CA TYR A 258 -6.57 -22.61 -19.55
C TYR A 258 -6.80 -23.93 -20.28
N SER A 259 -8.02 -24.43 -20.20
CA SER A 259 -8.46 -25.67 -20.82
C SER A 259 -9.83 -25.47 -21.46
N SER A 260 -9.94 -25.73 -22.77
CA SER A 260 -11.20 -25.75 -23.52
C SER A 260 -11.86 -27.14 -23.60
N ASN A 261 -11.25 -28.18 -23.01
CA ASN A 261 -11.68 -29.57 -23.08
C ASN A 261 -11.88 -30.21 -21.70
N ASN A 262 -12.41 -29.43 -20.74
CA ASN A 262 -12.70 -29.87 -19.38
C ASN A 262 -11.51 -30.54 -18.65
N GLY A 263 -10.30 -30.02 -18.83
CA GLY A 263 -9.09 -30.45 -18.14
C GLY A 263 -8.35 -31.61 -18.80
N ALA A 264 -8.77 -32.09 -19.97
CA ALA A 264 -8.03 -33.15 -20.66
C ALA A 264 -6.62 -32.68 -21.09
N SER A 265 -6.46 -31.38 -21.39
CA SER A 265 -5.17 -30.74 -21.60
C SER A 265 -5.21 -29.25 -21.25
N TRP A 266 -4.09 -28.72 -20.77
CA TRP A 266 -3.93 -27.30 -20.44
C TRP A 266 -2.94 -26.61 -21.36
N VAL A 267 -3.21 -25.34 -21.65
CA VAL A 267 -2.37 -24.46 -22.45
C VAL A 267 -2.03 -23.22 -21.63
N GLN A 268 -0.75 -22.82 -21.63
CA GLN A 268 -0.32 -21.60 -20.96
C GLN A 268 -0.83 -20.36 -21.70
N SER A 269 -1.34 -19.38 -20.95
CA SER A 269 -1.80 -18.10 -21.47
C SER A 269 -0.63 -17.14 -21.74
N GLN A 270 -0.93 -16.00 -22.37
CA GLN A 270 0.00 -14.86 -22.52
C GLN A 270 0.47 -14.30 -21.17
N ILE A 271 -0.36 -14.42 -20.13
CA ILE A 271 0.00 -14.01 -18.77
C ILE A 271 0.89 -15.08 -18.15
N ASN A 272 2.19 -14.80 -18.13
CA ASN A 272 3.22 -15.63 -17.51
C ASN A 272 4.04 -14.84 -16.47
N ASN A 273 4.83 -15.54 -15.64
CA ASN A 273 5.69 -14.93 -14.60
C ASN A 273 4.91 -14.04 -13.61
N GLN A 274 3.68 -14.45 -13.29
CA GLN A 274 2.80 -13.76 -12.35
C GLN A 274 2.21 -14.76 -11.36
N ASP A 275 2.09 -14.34 -10.10
CA ASP A 275 1.27 -15.02 -9.10
C ASP A 275 -0.18 -14.62 -9.33
N ILE A 276 -1.03 -15.55 -9.77
CA ILE A 276 -2.44 -15.28 -9.99
C ILE A 276 -3.23 -15.56 -8.71
N ARG A 277 -3.97 -14.56 -8.24
CA ARG A 277 -4.61 -14.57 -6.91
C ARG A 277 -6.13 -14.63 -6.98
N SER A 278 -6.73 -13.96 -7.95
CA SER A 278 -8.18 -13.92 -8.09
C SER A 278 -8.63 -13.79 -9.53
N PHE A 279 -9.86 -14.20 -9.78
CA PHE A 279 -10.57 -13.96 -11.03
C PHE A 279 -11.94 -13.34 -10.74
N ALA A 280 -12.40 -12.47 -11.63
CA ALA A 280 -13.80 -12.08 -11.71
C ALA A 280 -14.28 -12.18 -13.15
N VAL A 281 -15.47 -12.74 -13.34
CA VAL A 281 -16.01 -13.05 -14.67
C VAL A 281 -17.45 -12.57 -14.81
N LYS A 282 -17.76 -11.93 -15.93
CA LYS A 282 -19.12 -11.57 -16.33
C LYS A 282 -19.21 -11.51 -17.85
N ASN A 283 -20.18 -12.20 -18.46
CA ASN A 283 -20.43 -12.16 -19.91
C ASN A 283 -19.15 -12.37 -20.76
N ASN A 284 -18.36 -13.40 -20.45
CA ASN A 284 -17.07 -13.73 -21.10
C ASN A 284 -15.95 -12.68 -20.91
N GLN A 285 -16.19 -11.60 -20.18
CA GLN A 285 -15.16 -10.67 -19.74
C GLN A 285 -14.50 -11.23 -18.48
N ILE A 286 -13.17 -11.25 -18.44
CA ILE A 286 -12.40 -11.80 -17.33
C ILE A 286 -11.41 -10.74 -16.85
N PHE A 287 -11.43 -10.49 -15.54
CA PHE A 287 -10.36 -9.80 -14.84
C PHE A 287 -9.57 -10.83 -14.02
N CYS A 288 -8.25 -10.70 -14.00
CA CYS A 288 -7.42 -11.47 -13.07
C CYS A 288 -6.55 -10.54 -12.24
N GLY A 289 -6.58 -10.76 -10.92
CA GLY A 289 -5.74 -10.06 -9.95
C GLY A 289 -4.47 -10.86 -9.70
N THR A 290 -3.36 -10.15 -9.58
CA THR A 290 -2.03 -10.75 -9.35
C THR A 290 -1.44 -10.30 -8.03
N HIS A 291 -0.35 -10.94 -7.58
CA HIS A 291 0.34 -10.54 -6.37
C HIS A 291 1.09 -9.19 -6.50
N ALA A 292 1.47 -8.76 -7.70
CA ALA A 292 2.25 -7.53 -7.85
C ALA A 292 2.05 -6.81 -9.19
N GLY A 293 1.78 -7.53 -10.28
CA GLY A 293 1.50 -6.94 -11.59
C GLY A 293 0.16 -6.19 -11.69
N GLY A 294 -0.61 -6.10 -10.62
CA GLY A 294 -1.95 -5.50 -10.61
C GLY A 294 -2.98 -6.40 -11.27
N ILE A 295 -3.74 -5.83 -12.22
CA ILE A 295 -4.89 -6.44 -12.86
C ILE A 295 -4.65 -6.57 -14.36
N PHE A 296 -4.97 -7.75 -14.89
CA PHE A 296 -5.10 -7.95 -16.33
C PHE A 296 -6.55 -8.21 -16.70
N TYR A 297 -6.92 -7.79 -17.90
CA TYR A 297 -8.27 -7.86 -18.43
C TYR A 297 -8.29 -8.56 -19.78
N SER A 298 -9.31 -9.39 -19.98
CA SER A 298 -9.67 -9.98 -21.26
C SER A 298 -11.13 -9.71 -21.57
N ALA A 299 -11.41 -9.11 -22.72
CA ALA A 299 -12.77 -8.93 -23.24
C ALA A 299 -13.32 -10.17 -23.97
N SER A 300 -12.47 -11.18 -24.21
CA SER A 300 -12.67 -12.24 -25.20
C SER A 300 -12.47 -13.64 -24.62
N ALA A 301 -13.00 -13.89 -23.41
CA ALA A 301 -12.86 -15.15 -22.69
C ALA A 301 -11.41 -15.66 -22.65
N GLY A 302 -10.46 -14.77 -22.36
CA GLY A 302 -9.05 -15.14 -22.20
C GLY A 302 -8.24 -15.31 -23.48
N ALA A 303 -8.81 -15.04 -24.67
CA ALA A 303 -8.08 -15.13 -25.94
C ALA A 303 -6.97 -14.08 -26.07
N SER A 304 -7.16 -12.90 -25.48
CA SER A 304 -6.16 -11.82 -25.40
C SER A 304 -6.24 -11.11 -24.06
N TRP A 305 -5.09 -10.75 -23.50
CA TRP A 305 -5.00 -10.05 -22.21
C TRP A 305 -4.26 -8.73 -22.33
N ALA A 306 -4.67 -7.74 -21.53
CA ALA A 306 -3.96 -6.48 -21.38
C ALA A 306 -3.90 -6.06 -19.90
N PRO A 307 -2.79 -5.45 -19.43
CA PRO A 307 -2.75 -4.83 -18.12
C PRO A 307 -3.69 -3.61 -18.07
N VAL A 308 -4.41 -3.45 -16.96
CA VAL A 308 -5.41 -2.38 -16.78
C VAL A 308 -5.23 -1.71 -15.42
N ASN A 309 -4.09 -1.05 -15.22
CA ASN A 309 -3.62 -0.59 -13.91
C ASN A 309 -3.68 0.93 -13.71
N THR A 310 -4.17 1.71 -14.68
CA THR A 310 -4.15 3.17 -14.57
C THR A 310 -4.92 3.65 -13.34
N GLY A 311 -4.27 4.40 -12.46
CA GLY A 311 -4.82 4.85 -11.17
C GLY A 311 -4.76 3.82 -10.04
N LEU A 312 -4.36 2.57 -10.30
CA LEU A 312 -4.21 1.52 -9.29
C LEU A 312 -2.85 1.65 -8.58
N ARG A 313 -2.77 2.53 -7.59
CA ARG A 313 -1.52 2.94 -6.94
C ARG A 313 -1.31 2.24 -5.60
N VAL A 314 -1.32 0.90 -5.61
CA VAL A 314 -1.21 0.05 -4.41
C VAL A 314 0.05 -0.83 -4.41
N THR A 315 1.05 -0.47 -5.21
CA THR A 315 2.33 -1.18 -5.31
C THR A 315 3.14 -1.09 -4.01
N ASP A 316 3.73 -2.22 -3.60
CA ASP A 316 4.71 -2.34 -2.51
C ASP A 316 6.09 -1.93 -3.01
N VAL A 317 6.55 -0.76 -2.56
CA VAL A 317 7.85 -0.19 -2.93
C VAL A 317 8.83 -0.44 -1.79
N ARG A 318 9.88 -1.23 -2.07
CA ARG A 318 10.90 -1.67 -1.11
C ARG A 318 12.03 -0.68 -0.94
N ASP A 319 12.42 -0.03 -2.03
CA ASP A 319 13.50 0.95 -2.01
C ASP A 319 13.28 2.04 -3.07
N ILE A 320 13.88 3.19 -2.84
CA ILE A 320 13.80 4.36 -3.71
C ILE A 320 15.10 5.15 -3.65
N ILE A 321 15.68 5.43 -4.81
CA ILE A 321 16.91 6.23 -4.93
C ILE A 321 16.76 7.29 -6.02
N SER A 322 17.57 8.34 -5.92
CA SER A 322 17.79 9.32 -6.98
C SER A 322 19.09 8.99 -7.69
N TYR A 323 19.05 8.88 -9.01
CA TYR A 323 20.23 8.60 -9.83
C TYR A 323 20.16 9.39 -11.13
N SER A 324 21.21 10.16 -11.43
CA SER A 324 21.33 10.97 -12.65
C SER A 324 20.10 11.86 -12.94
N GLY A 325 19.50 12.44 -11.88
CA GLY A 325 18.31 13.30 -11.99
C GLY A 325 16.97 12.57 -12.10
N ASN A 326 16.97 11.23 -12.18
CA ASN A 326 15.77 10.40 -12.20
C ASN A 326 15.52 9.72 -10.85
N ILE A 327 14.29 9.29 -10.63
CA ILE A 327 13.89 8.48 -9.47
C ILE A 327 13.73 7.04 -9.90
N TYR A 328 14.37 6.13 -9.17
CA TYR A 328 14.24 4.69 -9.37
C TYR A 328 13.62 4.05 -8.14
N THR A 329 12.75 3.07 -8.34
CA THR A 329 12.11 2.31 -7.26
C THR A 329 12.26 0.83 -7.48
N ALA A 330 12.65 0.09 -6.44
CA ALA A 330 12.56 -1.36 -6.36
C ALA A 330 11.21 -1.73 -5.73
N THR A 331 10.50 -2.68 -6.33
CA THR A 331 9.18 -3.12 -5.89
C THR A 331 9.16 -4.60 -5.52
N PHE A 332 8.20 -4.99 -4.69
CA PHE A 332 7.98 -6.38 -4.35
C PHE A 332 7.10 -7.07 -5.39
N GLY A 333 7.71 -7.53 -6.48
CA GLY A 333 7.09 -8.40 -7.49
C GLY A 333 6.72 -7.72 -8.82
N ALA A 334 6.94 -6.40 -8.95
CA ALA A 334 6.77 -5.67 -10.21
C ALA A 334 8.09 -5.15 -10.81
N GLY A 335 9.23 -5.48 -10.19
CA GLY A 335 10.58 -5.13 -10.63
C GLY A 335 10.93 -3.67 -10.34
N VAL A 336 11.58 -3.02 -11.29
CA VAL A 336 12.07 -1.65 -11.20
C VAL A 336 11.21 -0.69 -12.02
N TYR A 337 10.90 0.46 -11.45
CA TYR A 337 10.32 1.58 -12.18
C TYR A 337 11.25 2.79 -12.13
N MET A 338 11.19 3.61 -13.18
CA MET A 338 11.91 4.87 -13.28
C MET A 338 10.97 6.02 -13.63
N SER A 339 11.18 7.16 -12.99
CA SER A 339 10.54 8.43 -13.32
C SER A 339 11.59 9.51 -13.57
N SER A 340 11.47 10.19 -14.71
CA SER A 340 12.32 11.33 -15.11
C SER A 340 11.66 12.69 -14.87
N ASP A 341 10.44 12.71 -14.33
CA ASP A 341 9.60 13.91 -14.19
C ASP A 341 9.03 14.06 -12.77
N ASN A 342 9.80 13.61 -11.77
CA ASN A 342 9.45 13.66 -10.34
C ASN A 342 8.16 12.91 -9.99
N GLY A 343 7.88 11.79 -10.65
CA GLY A 343 6.74 10.92 -10.38
C GLY A 343 5.44 11.30 -11.11
N SER A 344 5.51 12.18 -12.11
CA SER A 344 4.35 12.46 -12.97
C SER A 344 4.08 11.32 -13.95
N THR A 345 5.11 10.62 -14.39
CA THR A 345 5.07 9.38 -15.18
C THR A 345 6.10 8.38 -14.66
N TRP A 346 5.81 7.09 -14.86
CA TRP A 346 6.67 5.97 -14.44
C TRP A 346 6.77 4.94 -15.55
N ASN A 347 7.98 4.47 -15.84
CA ASN A 347 8.25 3.44 -16.84
C ASN A 347 8.91 2.23 -16.18
N THR A 348 8.52 1.02 -16.58
CA THR A 348 9.18 -0.19 -16.12
C THR A 348 10.59 -0.31 -16.70
N LYS A 349 11.50 -0.88 -15.91
CA LYS A 349 12.92 -1.09 -16.23
C LYS A 349 13.32 -2.52 -15.87
N ASN A 350 12.64 -3.48 -16.47
CA ASN A 350 12.73 -4.90 -16.06
C ASN A 350 13.50 -5.78 -17.05
N ASN A 351 13.97 -5.25 -18.17
CA ASN A 351 14.62 -6.04 -19.19
C ASN A 351 15.94 -6.65 -18.68
N GLY A 352 16.12 -7.95 -18.84
CA GLY A 352 17.23 -8.72 -18.26
C GLY A 352 17.01 -9.23 -16.83
N LEU A 353 15.88 -8.90 -16.19
CA LEU A 353 15.48 -9.48 -14.90
C LEU A 353 14.66 -10.75 -15.11
N ASN A 354 15.09 -11.85 -14.50
CA ASN A 354 14.38 -13.13 -14.55
C ASN A 354 13.36 -13.29 -13.40
N TYR A 355 13.38 -12.38 -12.43
CA TYR A 355 12.46 -12.35 -11.30
C TYR A 355 12.23 -10.91 -10.86
N LEU A 356 10.98 -10.58 -10.49
CA LEU A 356 10.56 -9.19 -10.27
C LEU A 356 10.42 -8.81 -8.80
N TYR A 357 10.75 -9.71 -7.87
CA TYR A 357 10.80 -9.40 -6.45
C TYR A 357 12.16 -8.78 -6.13
N THR A 358 12.17 -7.46 -5.96
CA THR A 358 13.39 -6.66 -5.74
C THR A 358 13.43 -6.06 -4.35
N SER A 359 14.62 -6.00 -3.75
CA SER A 359 14.81 -5.67 -2.33
C SER A 359 15.50 -4.34 -2.10
N ALA A 360 16.53 -4.00 -2.90
CA ALA A 360 17.32 -2.79 -2.70
C ALA A 360 17.92 -2.27 -4.01
N LEU A 361 18.19 -0.97 -4.04
CA LEU A 361 18.89 -0.26 -5.11
C LEU A 361 20.20 0.35 -4.59
N GLY A 362 21.19 0.40 -5.46
CA GLY A 362 22.43 1.12 -5.24
C GLY A 362 22.88 1.79 -6.53
N ALA A 363 23.73 2.80 -6.44
CA ALA A 363 24.27 3.47 -7.62
C ALA A 363 25.65 4.05 -7.34
N ASP A 364 26.52 4.00 -8.34
CA ASP A 364 27.73 4.82 -8.44
C ASP A 364 27.67 5.70 -9.69
N ASP A 365 28.72 6.46 -10.00
CA ASP A 365 28.73 7.39 -11.13
C ASP A 365 28.55 6.72 -12.52
N ARG A 366 28.66 5.39 -12.61
CA ARG A 366 28.62 4.64 -13.87
C ARG A 366 27.49 3.61 -13.93
N PHE A 367 27.13 3.01 -12.81
CA PHE A 367 26.24 1.85 -12.77
C PHE A 367 25.10 2.03 -11.75
N LEU A 368 23.95 1.51 -12.14
CA LEU A 368 22.88 1.14 -11.21
C LEU A 368 23.06 -0.31 -10.78
N TYR A 369 22.75 -0.59 -9.53
CA TYR A 369 22.73 -1.93 -8.96
C TYR A 369 21.35 -2.22 -8.36
N LEU A 370 20.92 -3.46 -8.50
CA LEU A 370 19.63 -3.95 -8.02
C LEU A 370 19.84 -5.26 -7.30
N ALA A 371 19.39 -5.36 -6.06
CA ALA A 371 19.27 -6.62 -5.35
C ALA A 371 17.86 -7.20 -5.58
N GLY A 372 17.81 -8.50 -5.85
CA GLY A 372 16.58 -9.27 -5.89
C GLY A 372 16.47 -10.23 -4.72
N PHE A 373 15.24 -10.53 -4.29
CA PHE A 373 14.98 -11.52 -3.25
C PHE A 373 15.44 -12.90 -3.74
N ASN A 374 16.44 -13.49 -3.07
CA ASN A 374 17.03 -14.79 -3.39
C ASN A 374 17.56 -14.93 -4.84
N THR A 375 17.80 -13.82 -5.54
CA THR A 375 18.32 -13.82 -6.92
C THR A 375 19.68 -13.12 -7.04
N GLY A 376 20.15 -12.52 -5.94
CA GLY A 376 21.44 -11.86 -5.87
C GLY A 376 21.39 -10.44 -6.42
N ILE A 377 22.45 -10.02 -7.11
CA ILE A 377 22.62 -8.65 -7.58
C ILE A 377 22.62 -8.64 -9.12
N PHE A 378 22.02 -7.60 -9.67
CA PHE A 378 22.10 -7.22 -11.07
C PHE A 378 22.71 -5.82 -11.16
N TYR A 379 23.33 -5.51 -12.30
CA TYR A 379 23.80 -4.16 -12.59
C TYR A 379 23.34 -3.69 -13.96
N SER A 380 23.31 -2.37 -14.14
CA SER A 380 22.99 -1.72 -15.41
C SER A 380 23.93 -0.55 -15.67
N SER A 381 24.52 -0.52 -16.86
CA SER A 381 25.37 0.58 -17.36
C SER A 381 24.63 1.58 -18.25
N ASN A 382 23.33 1.35 -18.48
CA ASN A 382 22.49 2.13 -19.38
C ASN A 382 21.22 2.58 -18.68
N ALA A 383 21.35 3.11 -17.46
CA ALA A 383 20.25 3.72 -16.71
C ALA A 383 19.02 2.81 -16.51
N GLY A 384 19.23 1.50 -16.42
CA GLY A 384 18.19 0.49 -16.19
C GLY A 384 17.50 -0.02 -17.45
N GLU A 385 17.96 0.34 -18.66
CA GLU A 385 17.38 -0.23 -19.90
C GLU A 385 17.64 -1.73 -20.03
N ASN A 386 18.78 -2.21 -19.53
CA ASN A 386 19.12 -3.62 -19.46
C ASN A 386 19.84 -3.93 -18.14
N TRP A 387 19.46 -5.05 -17.51
CA TRP A 387 20.10 -5.58 -16.32
C TRP A 387 20.90 -6.84 -16.64
N LEU A 388 22.11 -6.91 -16.11
CA LEU A 388 23.00 -8.07 -16.24
C LEU A 388 23.27 -8.67 -14.86
N PRO A 389 23.30 -10.01 -14.72
CA PRO A 389 23.66 -10.65 -13.45
C PRO A 389 25.06 -10.23 -12.96
N ALA A 390 25.17 -9.96 -11.66
CA ALA A 390 26.37 -9.52 -10.95
C ALA A 390 26.50 -10.23 -9.60
N SER A 391 26.21 -11.54 -9.56
CA SER A 391 26.17 -12.34 -8.32
C SER A 391 27.37 -13.27 -8.13
N ALA A 392 28.38 -13.22 -9.01
CA ALA A 392 29.50 -14.15 -8.96
C ALA A 392 30.25 -14.02 -7.62
N GLY A 393 30.42 -15.12 -6.88
CA GLY A 393 31.10 -15.15 -5.58
C GLY A 393 30.23 -14.78 -4.36
N LEU A 394 28.95 -14.40 -4.56
CA LEU A 394 28.00 -14.31 -3.46
C LEU A 394 27.60 -15.72 -2.99
N THR A 395 27.80 -16.01 -1.71
CA THR A 395 27.38 -17.27 -1.08
C THR A 395 25.97 -17.21 -0.49
N ASN A 396 25.40 -16.01 -0.36
CA ASN A 396 24.01 -15.76 0.01
C ASN A 396 23.41 -14.75 -0.99
N LEU A 397 22.24 -15.07 -1.55
CA LEU A 397 21.59 -14.29 -2.60
C LEU A 397 20.44 -13.39 -2.07
N ASP A 398 20.09 -13.47 -0.79
CA ASP A 398 19.12 -12.55 -0.17
C ASP A 398 19.82 -11.25 0.26
N ILE A 399 20.17 -10.42 -0.73
CA ILE A 399 20.82 -9.13 -0.52
C ILE A 399 19.78 -8.07 -0.13
N ARG A 400 20.07 -7.31 0.93
CA ARG A 400 19.18 -6.31 1.53
C ARG A 400 19.67 -4.87 1.40
N VAL A 401 20.97 -4.68 1.16
CA VAL A 401 21.54 -3.36 0.96
C VAL A 401 22.76 -3.47 0.05
N ILE A 402 22.89 -2.52 -0.86
CA ILE A 402 24.08 -2.31 -1.70
C ILE A 402 24.61 -0.92 -1.37
N HIS A 403 25.84 -0.86 -0.87
CA HIS A 403 26.48 0.39 -0.46
C HIS A 403 27.72 0.65 -1.32
N THR A 404 27.79 1.83 -1.91
CA THR A 404 28.87 2.25 -2.79
C THR A 404 29.89 3.08 -2.00
N MET A 405 31.16 2.71 -2.09
CA MET A 405 32.30 3.49 -1.60
C MET A 405 33.11 3.99 -2.79
N SER A 406 34.07 4.88 -2.55
CA SER A 406 34.88 5.49 -3.60
C SER A 406 35.70 4.48 -4.42
N ASP A 407 36.08 3.35 -3.82
CA ASP A 407 36.99 2.36 -4.41
C ASP A 407 36.36 0.96 -4.60
N ARG A 408 35.19 0.69 -4.01
CA ARG A 408 34.57 -0.64 -3.99
C ARG A 408 33.09 -0.58 -3.64
N LEU A 409 32.41 -1.73 -3.77
CA LEU A 409 31.05 -1.95 -3.31
C LEU A 409 31.04 -2.84 -2.07
N ALA A 410 30.01 -2.68 -1.23
CA ALA A 410 29.65 -3.61 -0.17
C ALA A 410 28.18 -4.03 -0.30
N ALA A 411 27.90 -5.32 -0.10
CA ALA A 411 26.55 -5.87 -0.10
C ALA A 411 26.26 -6.56 1.22
N GLY A 412 25.17 -6.18 1.88
CA GLY A 412 24.69 -6.82 3.10
C GLY A 412 23.57 -7.81 2.80
N SER A 413 23.65 -9.02 3.35
CA SER A 413 22.62 -10.06 3.18
C SER A 413 21.77 -10.28 4.42
N TYR A 414 20.58 -10.88 4.23
CA TYR A 414 19.74 -11.37 5.32
C TYR A 414 20.25 -12.73 5.82
N GLY A 415 20.68 -12.79 7.08
CA GLY A 415 21.13 -14.02 7.76
C GLY A 415 22.46 -14.59 7.25
N GLY A 416 23.24 -13.79 6.50
CA GLY A 416 24.50 -14.22 5.87
C GLY A 416 25.72 -13.44 6.36
N SER A 417 26.22 -12.52 5.54
CA SER A 417 27.46 -11.75 5.78
C SER A 417 27.46 -10.43 5.01
N VAL A 418 28.53 -9.64 5.17
CA VAL A 418 28.87 -8.53 4.28
C VAL A 418 29.84 -9.02 3.21
N PHE A 419 29.52 -8.75 1.95
CA PHE A 419 30.33 -9.08 0.77
C PHE A 419 30.93 -7.81 0.19
N PHE A 420 32.10 -7.92 -0.46
CA PHE A 420 32.77 -6.80 -1.10
C PHE A 420 33.09 -7.09 -2.55
N SER A 421 33.06 -6.05 -3.39
CA SER A 421 33.47 -6.12 -4.79
C SER A 421 34.37 -4.93 -5.14
N SER A 422 35.56 -5.19 -5.66
CA SER A 422 36.51 -4.18 -6.16
C SER A 422 36.42 -3.94 -7.67
N ASN A 423 35.50 -4.61 -8.37
CA ASN A 423 35.35 -4.56 -9.83
C ASN A 423 33.92 -4.25 -10.28
N ASN A 424 33.27 -3.30 -9.59
CA ASN A 424 31.91 -2.79 -9.91
C ASN A 424 30.83 -3.89 -10.00
N GLY A 425 30.88 -4.86 -9.08
CA GLY A 425 29.87 -5.91 -8.95
C GLY A 425 30.12 -7.14 -9.83
N ALA A 426 31.17 -7.14 -10.66
CA ALA A 426 31.47 -8.29 -11.51
C ALA A 426 31.81 -9.56 -10.70
N SER A 427 32.44 -9.40 -9.53
CA SER A 427 32.65 -10.51 -8.59
C SER A 427 32.70 -10.03 -7.14
N TRP A 428 32.22 -10.87 -6.23
CA TRP A 428 32.12 -10.60 -4.80
C TRP A 428 32.96 -11.57 -3.99
N THR A 429 33.49 -11.08 -2.88
CA THR A 429 34.22 -11.88 -1.89
C THR A 429 33.65 -11.65 -0.50
N ALA A 430 33.42 -12.73 0.25
CA ALA A 430 33.13 -12.67 1.67
C ALA A 430 34.45 -12.69 2.46
N PRO A 431 34.79 -11.63 3.21
CA PRO A 431 35.88 -11.69 4.18
C PRO A 431 35.47 -12.59 5.37
N PRO A 432 36.40 -12.88 6.31
CA PRO A 432 36.11 -13.67 7.51
C PRO A 432 34.92 -13.19 8.34
N ASN A 433 34.59 -11.89 8.29
CA ASN A 433 33.50 -11.28 9.08
C ASN A 433 33.62 -11.59 10.58
N THR A 434 34.84 -11.72 11.09
CA THR A 434 35.10 -12.10 12.48
C THR A 434 34.55 -11.03 13.43
N GLY A 435 33.77 -11.44 14.43
CA GLY A 435 33.13 -10.53 15.40
C GLY A 435 31.75 -10.01 14.97
N LEU A 436 31.30 -10.29 13.74
CA LEU A 436 29.93 -9.99 13.31
C LEU A 436 29.01 -11.16 13.67
N PHE A 437 28.11 -10.95 14.61
CA PHE A 437 27.07 -11.93 15.00
C PHE A 437 25.68 -11.39 14.66
N ASN A 438 24.69 -12.29 14.53
CA ASN A 438 23.34 -11.97 14.03
C ASN A 438 23.35 -11.19 12.69
N PRO A 439 23.94 -11.75 11.62
CA PRO A 439 24.25 -11.02 10.38
C PRO A 439 23.03 -10.82 9.47
N TYR A 440 21.93 -10.35 10.03
CA TYR A 440 20.78 -9.83 9.30
C TYR A 440 21.04 -8.35 8.99
N ILE A 441 21.82 -8.09 7.94
CA ILE A 441 22.27 -6.73 7.61
C ILE A 441 21.12 -5.95 6.97
N ASN A 442 20.64 -4.91 7.63
CA ASN A 442 19.60 -4.03 7.09
C ASN A 442 20.19 -2.81 6.37
N THR A 443 21.32 -2.31 6.85
CA THR A 443 21.90 -1.06 6.37
C THR A 443 23.41 -1.08 6.49
N LEU A 444 24.07 -0.45 5.52
CA LEU A 444 25.49 -0.17 5.53
C LEU A 444 25.69 1.33 5.36
N THR A 445 26.73 1.88 6.00
CA THR A 445 27.23 3.23 5.72
C THR A 445 28.74 3.26 5.94
N SER A 446 29.42 4.25 5.37
CA SER A 446 30.87 4.37 5.50
C SER A 446 31.30 5.80 5.77
N LYS A 447 32.37 5.96 6.56
CA LYS A 447 33.04 7.23 6.85
C LYS A 447 34.55 7.01 6.82
N ASN A 448 35.26 7.73 5.95
CA ASN A 448 36.73 7.75 5.88
C ASN A 448 37.39 6.35 5.95
N GLY A 449 36.94 5.42 5.10
CA GLY A 449 37.47 4.04 5.07
C GLY A 449 36.99 3.11 6.19
N THR A 450 36.17 3.60 7.13
CA THR A 450 35.49 2.80 8.15
C THR A 450 34.09 2.44 7.67
N LEU A 451 33.72 1.16 7.75
CA LEU A 451 32.40 0.66 7.42
C LEU A 451 31.59 0.40 8.70
N PHE A 452 30.31 0.71 8.65
CA PHE A 452 29.34 0.48 9.71
C PHE A 452 28.19 -0.38 9.19
N ALA A 453 27.81 -1.40 9.95
CA ALA A 453 26.70 -2.28 9.63
C ALA A 453 25.64 -2.22 10.73
N GLY A 454 24.41 -1.89 10.34
CA GLY A 454 23.24 -2.00 11.20
C GLY A 454 22.52 -3.31 10.96
N THR A 455 22.22 -4.03 12.04
CA THR A 455 21.66 -5.38 11.97
C THR A 455 20.27 -5.47 12.58
N GLN A 456 19.55 -6.55 12.25
CA GLN A 456 18.32 -6.92 12.95
C GLN A 456 18.66 -7.75 14.21
N GLY A 457 18.90 -7.06 15.33
CA GLY A 457 19.04 -7.66 16.66
C GLY A 457 20.47 -7.76 17.22
N GLY A 458 21.50 -7.51 16.42
CA GLY A 458 22.90 -7.41 16.89
C GLY A 458 23.39 -5.98 17.15
N GLY A 459 22.60 -4.98 16.80
CA GLY A 459 22.95 -3.56 16.92
C GLY A 459 23.81 -3.09 15.76
N ILE A 460 24.80 -2.25 16.06
CA ILE A 460 25.71 -1.63 15.11
C ILE A 460 27.11 -2.22 15.27
N PHE A 461 27.73 -2.57 14.15
CA PHE A 461 29.10 -3.04 14.08
C PHE A 461 29.96 -2.08 13.27
N ARG A 462 31.22 -1.95 13.65
CA ARG A 462 32.24 -1.14 12.97
C ARG A 462 33.38 -2.02 12.47
N SER A 463 33.82 -1.78 11.24
CA SER A 463 35.02 -2.39 10.67
C SER A 463 35.93 -1.34 10.03
N THR A 464 37.21 -1.39 10.36
CA THR A 464 38.27 -0.53 9.79
C THR A 464 39.14 -1.27 8.76
N ASN A 465 38.85 -2.54 8.51
CA ASN A 465 39.61 -3.43 7.64
C ASN A 465 38.68 -4.19 6.68
N TYR A 466 37.61 -3.53 6.23
CA TYR A 466 36.68 -4.03 5.20
C TYR A 466 36.12 -5.42 5.52
N GLY A 467 35.58 -5.58 6.71
CA GLY A 467 34.88 -6.79 7.14
C GLY A 467 35.78 -7.97 7.48
N GLN A 468 37.11 -7.79 7.56
CA GLN A 468 37.99 -8.81 8.12
C GLN A 468 37.66 -9.03 9.61
N ASN A 469 37.55 -7.93 10.35
CA ASN A 469 37.10 -7.92 11.74
C ASN A 469 36.04 -6.83 11.95
N TRP A 470 35.12 -7.12 12.85
CA TRP A 470 34.04 -6.26 13.29
C TRP A 470 34.09 -6.12 14.81
N VAL A 471 33.79 -4.92 15.29
CA VAL A 471 33.62 -4.60 16.71
C VAL A 471 32.20 -4.07 16.88
N ASP A 472 31.45 -4.61 17.83
CA ASP A 472 30.16 -4.07 18.21
C ASP A 472 30.35 -2.73 18.93
N ILE A 473 29.51 -1.75 18.60
CA ILE A 473 29.65 -0.36 19.04
C ILE A 473 28.30 0.15 19.54
N ASN A 474 27.73 -0.59 20.49
CA ASN A 474 26.34 -0.46 20.92
C ASN A 474 26.12 0.41 22.16
N SER A 475 27.19 0.99 22.72
CA SER A 475 27.12 1.79 23.95
C SER A 475 26.16 2.97 23.79
N GLY A 476 25.10 3.00 24.60
CA GLY A 476 24.04 4.02 24.55
C GLY A 476 22.83 3.69 23.68
N LEU A 477 22.86 2.59 22.91
CA LEU A 477 21.66 2.07 22.25
C LEU A 477 20.80 1.30 23.26
N THR A 478 19.49 1.51 23.21
CA THR A 478 18.52 0.79 24.05
C THR A 478 17.86 -0.38 23.32
N ASN A 479 17.99 -0.44 21.99
CA ASN A 479 17.47 -1.52 21.15
C ASN A 479 18.43 -1.81 19.97
N TYR A 480 18.55 -3.08 19.62
CA TYR A 480 19.53 -3.58 18.65
C TYR A 480 18.95 -3.89 17.26
N TYR A 481 17.69 -3.52 17.02
CA TYR A 481 17.07 -3.55 15.69
C TYR A 481 17.35 -2.24 14.96
N ILE A 482 18.37 -2.25 14.09
CA ILE A 482 18.80 -1.08 13.33
C ILE A 482 18.28 -1.18 11.91
N TYR A 483 17.54 -0.16 11.47
CA TYR A 483 16.90 -0.14 10.16
C TYR A 483 17.63 0.71 9.13
N SER A 484 18.18 1.86 9.54
CA SER A 484 18.91 2.76 8.63
C SER A 484 20.06 3.45 9.35
N LEU A 485 21.22 3.51 8.68
CA LEU A 485 22.38 4.30 9.08
C LEU A 485 22.67 5.37 8.03
N LYS A 486 22.95 6.60 8.46
CA LYS A 486 23.37 7.69 7.58
C LYS A 486 24.50 8.50 8.21
N TYR A 487 25.51 8.80 7.41
CA TYR A 487 26.59 9.71 7.78
C TYR A 487 26.28 11.10 7.21
N VAL A 488 26.25 12.12 8.08
CA VAL A 488 25.98 13.52 7.70
C VAL A 488 26.72 14.47 8.65
N ALA A 489 27.33 15.53 8.12
CA ALA A 489 27.96 16.59 8.93
C ALA A 489 28.86 16.06 10.06
N SER A 490 29.75 15.10 9.75
CA SER A 490 30.65 14.42 10.71
C SER A 490 29.99 13.52 11.76
N LYS A 491 28.66 13.42 11.79
CA LYS A 491 27.86 12.58 12.68
C LYS A 491 27.36 11.32 11.95
N ILE A 492 27.09 10.26 12.70
CA ILE A 492 26.35 9.11 12.19
C ILE A 492 25.04 9.02 12.96
N PHE A 493 23.94 8.84 12.23
CA PHE A 493 22.62 8.63 12.77
C PHE A 493 22.17 7.20 12.52
N ALA A 494 21.52 6.61 13.52
CA ALA A 494 20.93 5.28 13.49
C ALA A 494 19.44 5.37 13.78
N ALA A 495 18.62 4.95 12.83
CA ALA A 495 17.21 4.72 13.03
C ALA A 495 17.00 3.28 13.51
N SER A 496 16.29 3.13 14.61
CA SER A 496 16.05 1.84 15.27
C SER A 496 14.59 1.67 15.68
N PHE A 497 14.27 0.48 16.19
CA PHE A 497 12.95 0.20 16.76
C PHE A 497 12.61 1.06 17.99
N ASP A 498 13.60 1.66 18.64
CA ASP A 498 13.42 2.46 19.86
C ASP A 498 13.98 3.89 19.73
N GLY A 499 13.97 4.43 18.53
CA GLY A 499 14.18 5.85 18.27
C GLY A 499 15.25 6.14 17.23
N ILE A 500 15.74 7.37 17.25
CA ILE A 500 16.88 7.82 16.47
C ILE A 500 18.04 8.16 17.39
N PHE A 501 19.19 7.56 17.11
CA PHE A 501 20.42 7.71 17.88
C PHE A 501 21.49 8.38 17.05
N MET A 502 22.38 9.12 17.69
CA MET A 502 23.46 9.86 17.04
C MET A 502 24.80 9.63 17.75
N THR A 503 25.87 9.54 16.96
CA THR A 503 27.24 9.51 17.44
C THR A 503 28.10 10.58 16.74
N THR A 504 29.00 11.17 17.51
CA THR A 504 30.06 12.09 17.04
C THR A 504 31.46 11.47 17.15
N ASN A 505 31.59 10.31 17.79
CA ASN A 505 32.84 9.63 18.12
C ASN A 505 32.95 8.26 17.42
N ASN A 506 32.51 8.19 16.15
CA ASN A 506 32.59 6.98 15.31
C ASN A 506 31.96 5.73 15.96
N GLY A 507 30.89 5.92 16.73
CA GLY A 507 30.12 4.84 17.35
C GLY A 507 30.58 4.42 18.73
N ASP A 508 31.66 4.99 19.30
CA ASP A 508 32.11 4.60 20.64
C ASP A 508 31.01 4.86 21.71
N SER A 509 30.16 5.88 21.49
CA SER A 509 28.89 6.02 22.20
C SER A 509 27.81 6.66 21.33
N TRP A 510 26.55 6.34 21.67
CA TRP A 510 25.35 6.83 21.00
C TRP A 510 24.47 7.59 21.99
N ALA A 511 23.94 8.73 21.53
CA ALA A 511 22.96 9.53 22.26
C ALA A 511 21.60 9.42 21.58
N ASP A 512 20.54 9.20 22.35
CA ASP A 512 19.17 9.32 21.87
C ASP A 512 18.86 10.79 21.52
N VAL A 513 18.43 11.02 20.29
CA VAL A 513 18.04 12.33 19.77
C VAL A 513 16.60 12.34 19.25
N SER A 514 15.79 11.40 19.70
CA SER A 514 14.36 11.30 19.31
C SER A 514 13.53 12.48 19.82
N GLY A 515 13.97 13.14 20.89
CA GLY A 515 13.28 14.31 21.43
C GLY A 515 11.81 14.04 21.74
N SER A 516 10.91 14.83 21.16
CA SER A 516 9.45 14.73 21.36
C SER A 516 8.74 13.74 20.42
N ILE A 517 9.46 12.94 19.63
CA ILE A 517 8.85 11.93 18.76
C ILE A 517 8.22 10.83 19.63
N SER A 518 6.90 10.70 19.56
CA SER A 518 6.15 9.74 20.38
C SER A 518 6.25 8.30 19.85
N ASN A 519 6.18 8.10 18.54
CA ASN A 519 6.36 6.78 17.92
C ASN A 519 7.84 6.58 17.55
N ARG A 520 8.51 5.73 18.33
CA ARG A 520 9.96 5.54 18.27
C ARG A 520 10.41 4.44 17.30
N ASP A 521 9.50 3.74 16.61
CA ASP A 521 9.88 2.74 15.60
C ASP A 521 10.30 3.42 14.28
N ILE A 522 11.52 3.98 14.24
CA ILE A 522 12.03 4.79 13.12
C ILE A 522 12.64 3.88 12.05
N ARG A 523 12.09 3.89 10.83
CA ARG A 523 12.42 2.94 9.77
C ARG A 523 13.49 3.42 8.79
N THR A 524 13.54 4.71 8.51
CA THR A 524 14.40 5.25 7.44
C THR A 524 14.88 6.65 7.77
N ILE A 525 16.05 7.01 7.24
CA ILE A 525 16.63 8.35 7.30
C ILE A 525 16.96 8.80 5.88
N ALA A 526 16.45 9.95 5.47
CA ALA A 526 16.89 10.68 4.29
C ALA A 526 17.60 11.98 4.70
N VAL A 527 18.56 12.40 3.88
CA VAL A 527 19.45 13.54 4.18
C VAL A 527 19.45 14.49 3.00
N ARG A 528 19.44 15.81 3.28
CA ARG A 528 19.68 16.86 2.30
C ARG A 528 20.46 18.00 2.95
N GLY A 529 21.75 18.13 2.63
CA GLY A 529 22.63 19.01 3.40
C GLY A 529 22.64 18.59 4.87
N ASP A 530 22.42 19.53 5.78
CA ASP A 530 22.35 19.27 7.23
C ASP A 530 20.95 18.87 7.74
N SER A 531 19.97 18.86 6.83
CA SER A 531 18.59 18.48 7.13
C SER A 531 18.40 16.96 7.15
N LEU A 532 17.62 16.50 8.12
CA LEU A 532 17.20 15.11 8.27
C LEU A 532 15.70 14.97 8.07
N PHE A 533 15.32 13.90 7.38
CA PHE A 533 13.94 13.43 7.30
C PHE A 533 13.91 11.99 7.77
N ILE A 534 12.95 11.65 8.61
CA ILE A 534 12.78 10.29 9.11
C ILE A 534 11.31 9.87 8.98
N ALA A 535 11.07 8.57 8.88
CA ALA A 535 9.71 8.03 8.97
C ALA A 535 9.62 7.01 10.10
N ALA A 536 8.55 7.11 10.89
CA ALA A 536 8.20 6.15 11.93
C ALA A 536 7.12 5.18 11.41
N ASN A 537 7.20 3.92 11.80
CA ASN A 537 6.25 2.89 11.41
C ASN A 537 4.83 3.19 11.93
N GLY A 538 3.95 3.63 11.05
CA GLY A 538 2.60 4.08 11.44
C GLY A 538 2.57 5.45 12.11
N GLY A 539 3.71 6.10 12.32
CA GLY A 539 3.85 7.37 13.05
C GLY A 539 4.06 8.60 12.17
N GLY A 540 4.12 8.41 10.84
CA GLY A 540 4.31 9.50 9.88
C GLY A 540 5.78 9.85 9.63
N VAL A 541 5.99 11.02 9.00
CA VAL A 541 7.29 11.56 8.62
C VAL A 541 7.63 12.75 9.52
N PHE A 542 8.88 12.87 9.93
CA PHE A 542 9.40 13.98 10.72
C PHE A 542 10.58 14.65 10.02
N TYR A 543 10.78 15.93 10.31
CA TYR A 543 11.84 16.76 9.75
C TYR A 543 12.64 17.44 10.86
N SER A 544 13.96 17.52 10.65
CA SER A 544 14.88 18.29 11.48
C SER A 544 15.78 19.14 10.59
N SER A 545 15.81 20.45 10.85
CA SER A 545 16.69 21.41 10.17
C SER A 545 18.07 21.55 10.82
N ASN A 546 18.28 20.92 11.97
CA ASN A 546 19.44 21.16 12.84
C ASN A 546 20.13 19.84 13.25
N SER A 547 20.21 18.91 12.30
CA SER A 547 20.86 17.61 12.48
C SER A 547 20.37 16.85 13.73
N GLY A 548 19.05 16.76 13.89
CA GLY A 548 18.38 15.92 14.89
C GLY A 548 18.24 16.53 16.28
N ALA A 549 18.61 17.80 16.49
CA ALA A 549 18.43 18.42 17.81
C ALA A 549 16.95 18.72 18.11
N ASN A 550 16.16 19.08 17.09
CA ASN A 550 14.70 19.25 17.20
C ASN A 550 13.99 18.58 16.01
N TRP A 551 12.78 18.08 16.25
CA TRP A 551 11.94 17.42 15.25
C TRP A 551 10.56 18.06 15.16
N ILE A 552 10.06 18.21 13.93
CA ILE A 552 8.68 18.58 13.65
C ILE A 552 8.00 17.52 12.81
N GLN A 553 6.70 17.31 13.01
CA GLN A 553 5.90 16.41 12.19
C GLN A 553 5.73 16.99 10.78
N TYR A 554 6.00 16.18 9.77
CA TYR A 554 6.18 16.57 8.37
C TYR A 554 5.41 15.67 7.40
N ASP A 555 4.25 15.17 7.81
CA ASP A 555 3.41 14.19 7.09
C ASP A 555 2.08 14.76 6.56
N GLN A 556 1.93 16.09 6.54
CA GLN A 556 0.68 16.71 6.10
C GLN A 556 0.36 16.32 4.65
N GLY A 557 -0.82 15.74 4.44
CA GLY A 557 -1.28 15.21 3.15
C GLY A 557 -0.93 13.73 2.91
N LEU A 558 -0.08 13.12 3.73
CA LEU A 558 0.29 11.71 3.60
C LEU A 558 -0.77 10.83 4.26
N THR A 559 -1.59 10.14 3.46
CA THR A 559 -2.60 9.20 3.97
C THR A 559 -2.10 7.77 4.10
N ALA A 560 -0.83 7.52 3.76
CA ALA A 560 -0.18 6.21 3.80
C ALA A 560 0.83 6.17 4.98
N PRO A 561 0.46 5.60 6.14
CA PRO A 561 1.24 5.73 7.36
C PRO A 561 2.46 4.79 7.42
N TYR A 562 2.57 3.84 6.51
CA TYR A 562 3.63 2.82 6.47
C TYR A 562 4.65 3.12 5.35
N VAL A 563 5.56 4.06 5.64
CA VAL A 563 6.68 4.41 4.76
C VAL A 563 7.80 3.38 4.91
N SER A 564 8.26 2.82 3.79
CA SER A 564 9.39 1.89 3.75
C SER A 564 10.73 2.63 3.71
N VAL A 565 10.88 3.56 2.75
CA VAL A 565 12.11 4.31 2.51
C VAL A 565 11.80 5.76 2.13
N LEU A 566 12.64 6.69 2.58
CA LEU A 566 12.63 8.09 2.17
C LEU A 566 13.81 8.37 1.23
N CYS A 567 13.58 9.15 0.18
CA CYS A 567 14.62 9.65 -0.71
C CYS A 567 14.48 11.17 -0.89
N ALA A 568 15.51 11.92 -0.50
CA ALA A 568 15.55 13.36 -0.70
C ALA A 568 16.33 13.72 -1.98
N THR A 569 15.79 14.65 -2.74
CA THR A 569 16.45 15.29 -3.89
C THR A 569 16.64 16.79 -3.62
N ASN A 570 17.19 17.51 -4.59
CA ASN A 570 17.31 18.96 -4.48
C ASN A 570 15.96 19.67 -4.37
N THR A 571 14.90 19.13 -5.00
CA THR A 571 13.59 19.80 -5.13
C THR A 571 12.47 19.11 -4.38
N ASN A 572 12.56 17.79 -4.15
CA ASN A 572 11.47 16.98 -3.58
C ASN A 572 11.99 15.97 -2.57
N LEU A 573 11.15 15.65 -1.58
CA LEU A 573 11.26 14.45 -0.77
C LEU A 573 10.26 13.42 -1.28
N PHE A 574 10.71 12.18 -1.45
CA PHE A 574 9.88 11.05 -1.84
C PHE A 574 9.75 10.06 -0.68
N ALA A 575 8.58 9.45 -0.57
CA ALA A 575 8.30 8.36 0.36
C ALA A 575 7.80 7.15 -0.44
N ALA A 576 8.58 6.08 -0.41
CA ALA A 576 8.13 4.75 -0.80
C ALA A 576 7.26 4.15 0.31
N THR A 577 6.22 3.40 -0.04
CA THR A 577 5.29 2.80 0.93
C THR A 577 5.04 1.33 0.59
N TYR A 578 4.63 0.54 1.59
CA TYR A 578 4.39 -0.90 1.39
C TYR A 578 3.12 -1.25 0.61
N ALA A 579 2.15 -0.33 0.49
CA ALA A 579 0.88 -0.65 -0.17
C ALA A 579 0.15 0.57 -0.78
N SER A 580 0.83 1.71 -0.91
CA SER A 580 0.25 2.96 -1.43
C SER A 580 1.21 3.68 -2.37
N SER A 581 2.09 2.91 -3.03
CA SER A 581 3.02 3.42 -4.05
C SER A 581 3.94 4.54 -3.53
N VAL A 582 4.35 5.48 -4.40
CA VAL A 582 5.24 6.59 -4.05
C VAL A 582 4.47 7.88 -3.81
N TRP A 583 4.83 8.58 -2.76
CA TRP A 583 4.40 9.94 -2.45
C TRP A 583 5.54 10.92 -2.63
N ARG A 584 5.23 12.18 -2.97
CA ARG A 584 6.21 13.26 -3.06
C ARG A 584 5.76 14.50 -2.29
N ARG A 585 6.73 15.25 -1.80
CA ARG A 585 6.53 16.58 -1.20
C ARG A 585 7.61 17.55 -1.71
N PRO A 586 7.22 18.69 -2.31
CA PRO A 586 8.18 19.73 -2.69
C PRO A 586 8.93 20.30 -1.48
N LEU A 587 10.24 20.48 -1.62
CA LEU A 587 11.13 21.02 -0.59
C LEU A 587 11.34 22.54 -0.70
N SER A 588 10.79 23.17 -1.73
CA SER A 588 10.87 24.63 -1.96
C SER A 588 10.22 25.48 -0.87
N THR A 589 9.38 24.89 -0.01
CA THR A 589 8.69 25.59 1.09
C THR A 589 9.27 25.28 2.47
N ILE A 590 10.45 24.68 2.56
CA ILE A 590 11.17 24.60 3.84
C ILE A 590 11.66 26.01 4.17
N VAL A 591 10.80 26.81 4.79
CA VAL A 591 11.23 28.05 5.44
C VAL A 591 12.05 27.61 6.65
N SER A 592 13.27 28.13 6.75
CA SER A 592 14.12 27.98 7.93
C SER A 592 13.30 28.22 9.18
N ALA A 593 13.36 27.28 10.14
CA ALA A 593 12.75 27.44 11.45
C ALA A 593 13.38 28.65 12.16
N GLY A 594 12.80 29.82 11.91
CA GLY A 594 13.23 31.12 12.34
C GLY A 594 12.12 32.07 11.95
N GLU A 595 11.28 32.39 12.94
CA GLU A 595 10.12 33.29 12.90
C GLU A 595 8.77 32.65 12.50
N ASN A 596 7.93 32.49 13.53
CA ASN A 596 6.50 32.19 13.53
C ASN A 596 6.04 30.80 13.02
N SER A 597 6.41 29.74 13.74
CA SER A 597 5.54 28.56 13.80
C SER A 597 4.38 28.86 14.76
N GLU A 598 3.19 29.19 14.26
CA GLU A 598 1.99 29.09 15.10
C GLU A 598 1.82 27.61 15.49
N ALA A 599 1.82 27.36 16.80
CA ALA A 599 1.64 26.02 17.34
C ALA A 599 0.33 25.40 16.82
N MET A 600 0.37 24.11 16.47
CA MET A 600 -0.83 23.37 16.05
C MET A 600 -1.92 23.49 17.12
N PRO A 601 -3.17 23.78 16.74
CA PRO A 601 -4.23 24.04 17.72
C PRO A 601 -4.50 22.79 18.57
N THR A 602 -4.59 22.99 19.88
CA THR A 602 -4.91 21.96 20.87
C THR A 602 -6.38 21.98 21.30
N SER A 603 -7.13 23.01 20.91
CA SER A 603 -8.56 23.15 21.18
C SER A 603 -9.34 23.66 19.95
N TYR A 604 -10.64 23.39 19.93
CA TYR A 604 -11.56 24.00 18.98
C TYR A 604 -11.77 25.47 19.35
N THR A 605 -11.72 26.36 18.37
CA THR A 605 -12.04 27.79 18.57
C THR A 605 -12.83 28.36 17.40
N LEU A 606 -13.76 29.26 17.68
CA LEU A 606 -14.40 30.14 16.70
C LEU A 606 -14.17 31.58 17.13
N LYS A 607 -13.41 32.35 16.34
CA LYS A 607 -13.12 33.75 16.66
C LYS A 607 -14.24 34.66 16.17
N GLN A 608 -14.35 35.80 16.83
CA GLN A 608 -15.18 36.91 16.38
C GLN A 608 -14.73 37.35 14.98
N ASN A 609 -15.67 37.44 14.05
CA ASN A 609 -15.43 37.89 12.69
C ASN A 609 -14.85 39.31 12.69
N TYR A 610 -13.94 39.60 11.77
CA TYR A 610 -13.34 40.91 11.61
C TYR A 610 -13.33 41.36 10.14
N PRO A 611 -13.77 42.59 9.83
CA PRO A 611 -14.36 43.57 10.75
C PRO A 611 -15.73 43.13 11.31
N ASN A 612 -16.18 43.69 12.44
CA ASN A 612 -17.55 43.57 12.95
C ASN A 612 -17.92 44.85 13.72
N PRO A 613 -18.87 45.69 13.26
CA PRO A 613 -19.70 45.52 12.06
C PRO A 613 -18.91 45.46 10.74
N PHE A 614 -19.48 44.86 9.69
CA PHE A 614 -18.85 44.67 8.38
C PHE A 614 -19.71 45.15 7.21
N ASN A 615 -19.08 45.46 6.07
CA ASN A 615 -19.74 45.88 4.83
C ASN A 615 -18.93 45.52 3.57
N PRO A 616 -19.47 44.73 2.63
CA PRO A 616 -20.32 43.57 2.88
C PRO A 616 -19.49 42.34 3.27
N VAL A 617 -18.17 42.48 3.43
CA VAL A 617 -17.24 41.35 3.59
C VAL A 617 -16.60 41.33 4.97
N THR A 618 -16.53 40.15 5.59
CA THR A 618 -15.82 39.89 6.84
C THR A 618 -14.99 38.62 6.75
N THR A 619 -13.99 38.47 7.61
CA THR A 619 -13.24 37.22 7.80
C THR A 619 -13.67 36.55 9.10
N ILE A 620 -13.88 35.24 9.09
CA ILE A 620 -14.12 34.39 10.27
C ILE A 620 -12.91 33.47 10.41
N GLU A 621 -12.32 33.41 11.60
CA GLU A 621 -11.20 32.51 11.90
C GLU A 621 -11.66 31.41 12.87
N PHE A 622 -11.18 30.18 12.69
CA PHE A 622 -11.49 29.06 13.57
C PHE A 622 -10.36 28.04 13.61
N SER A 623 -10.29 27.23 14.66
CA SER A 623 -9.30 26.14 14.80
C SER A 623 -9.97 24.80 15.06
N VAL A 624 -9.33 23.74 14.54
CA VAL A 624 -9.76 22.35 14.61
C VAL A 624 -8.59 21.53 15.17
N PRO A 625 -8.68 20.98 16.40
CA PRO A 625 -7.60 20.23 17.03
C PRO A 625 -7.54 18.76 16.61
N GLN A 626 -8.59 18.23 15.97
CA GLN A 626 -8.70 16.86 15.46
C GLN A 626 -9.44 16.84 14.13
N SER A 627 -8.94 16.09 13.14
CA SER A 627 -9.54 16.03 11.81
C SER A 627 -10.97 15.47 11.84
N GLY A 628 -11.90 16.09 11.12
CA GLY A 628 -13.31 15.73 11.13
C GLY A 628 -14.17 16.65 10.27
N ASN A 629 -15.46 16.34 10.18
CA ASN A 629 -16.41 17.19 9.46
C ASN A 629 -16.69 18.48 10.24
N VAL A 630 -16.51 19.62 9.58
CA VAL A 630 -16.76 20.95 10.15
C VAL A 630 -17.79 21.65 9.28
N SER A 631 -18.82 22.20 9.92
CA SER A 631 -19.77 23.10 9.26
C SER A 631 -19.81 24.47 9.93
N ILE A 632 -19.87 25.53 9.13
CA ILE A 632 -20.14 26.89 9.60
C ILE A 632 -21.34 27.41 8.83
N LYS A 633 -22.38 27.78 9.57
CA LYS A 633 -23.66 28.23 9.02
C LYS A 633 -24.02 29.60 9.60
N VAL A 634 -24.68 30.43 8.80
CA VAL A 634 -25.14 31.78 9.15
C VAL A 634 -26.66 31.77 9.28
N PHE A 635 -27.17 32.36 10.35
CA PHE A 635 -28.59 32.45 10.68
C PHE A 635 -29.00 33.91 10.95
N ASP A 636 -30.24 34.26 10.62
CA ASP A 636 -30.81 35.55 10.98
C ASP A 636 -31.32 35.56 12.44
N LEU A 637 -31.86 36.70 12.89
CA LEU A 637 -32.41 36.87 14.25
C LEU A 637 -33.58 35.93 14.59
N THR A 638 -34.24 35.34 13.58
CA THR A 638 -35.34 34.39 13.78
C THR A 638 -34.86 32.93 13.84
N GLY A 639 -33.55 32.70 13.66
CA GLY A 639 -32.96 31.37 13.58
C GLY A 639 -33.06 30.73 12.19
N LYS A 640 -33.50 31.47 11.17
CA LYS A 640 -33.58 30.96 9.79
C LYS A 640 -32.18 30.95 9.17
N LEU A 641 -31.84 29.82 8.55
CA LEU A 641 -30.58 29.64 7.83
C LEU A 641 -30.50 30.62 6.65
N SER A 642 -29.49 31.49 6.68
CA SER A 642 -29.22 32.52 5.66
C SER A 642 -28.07 32.13 4.72
N ALA A 643 -27.06 31.38 5.19
CA ALA A 643 -25.98 30.86 4.36
C ALA A 643 -25.29 29.64 4.99
N VAL A 644 -24.68 28.79 4.16
CA VAL A 644 -23.73 27.74 4.58
C VAL A 644 -22.36 28.15 4.06
N LEU A 645 -21.41 28.41 4.96
CA LEU A 645 -20.07 28.88 4.59
C LEU A 645 -19.13 27.72 4.31
N ILE A 646 -19.19 26.68 5.14
CA ILE A 646 -18.52 25.39 4.91
C ILE A 646 -19.40 24.25 5.43
N ASN A 647 -19.25 23.08 4.80
CA ASN A 647 -19.80 21.81 5.27
C ASN A 647 -18.97 20.67 4.66
N GLU A 648 -17.75 20.50 5.17
CA GLU A 648 -16.77 19.60 4.58
C GLU A 648 -15.82 19.02 5.64
N TYR A 649 -15.05 18.01 5.25
CA TYR A 649 -14.02 17.42 6.10
C TYR A 649 -12.82 18.37 6.21
N LYS A 650 -12.43 18.75 7.43
CA LYS A 650 -11.25 19.55 7.73
C LYS A 650 -10.22 18.74 8.51
N GLN A 651 -8.95 18.93 8.17
CA GLN A 651 -7.84 18.36 8.93
C GLN A 651 -7.60 19.16 10.22
N LYS A 652 -6.79 18.64 11.16
CA LYS A 652 -6.28 19.43 12.28
C LYS A 652 -5.55 20.67 11.77
N GLY A 653 -5.96 21.86 12.21
CA GLY A 653 -5.36 23.13 11.77
C GLY A 653 -6.19 24.37 12.11
N SER A 654 -5.63 25.53 11.80
CA SER A 654 -6.30 26.84 11.91
C SER A 654 -6.71 27.33 10.53
N TYR A 655 -7.89 27.92 10.43
CA TYR A 655 -8.54 28.27 9.18
C TYR A 655 -9.10 29.69 9.21
N LYS A 656 -9.17 30.32 8.04
CA LYS A 656 -9.86 31.60 7.81
C LYS A 656 -10.83 31.45 6.63
N ILE A 657 -12.04 31.96 6.77
CA ILE A 657 -13.02 32.03 5.70
C ILE A 657 -13.50 33.47 5.54
N GLN A 658 -13.54 33.93 4.29
CA GLN A 658 -14.12 35.22 3.94
C GLN A 658 -15.61 35.03 3.63
N PHE A 659 -16.46 35.79 4.29
CA PHE A 659 -17.90 35.81 4.08
C PHE A 659 -18.31 37.11 3.40
N ASN A 660 -18.86 37.02 2.19
CA ASN A 660 -19.45 38.14 1.47
C ASN A 660 -20.98 38.10 1.61
N ALA A 661 -21.54 39.07 2.33
CA ALA A 661 -22.96 39.18 2.61
C ALA A 661 -23.69 40.19 1.71
N SER A 662 -23.18 40.43 0.48
CA SER A 662 -23.77 41.40 -0.45
C SER A 662 -25.24 41.12 -0.78
N GLU A 663 -25.67 39.86 -0.70
CA GLU A 663 -27.06 39.44 -0.97
C GLU A 663 -27.97 39.49 0.28
N LEU A 664 -27.42 39.75 1.47
CA LEU A 664 -28.18 39.83 2.73
C LEU A 664 -28.58 41.27 3.07
N THR A 665 -29.66 41.48 3.82
CA THR A 665 -30.07 42.82 4.29
C THR A 665 -29.25 43.24 5.52
N SER A 666 -29.06 44.56 5.73
CA SER A 666 -28.44 45.07 6.95
C SER A 666 -29.16 44.54 8.19
N GLY A 667 -28.40 44.10 9.19
CA GLY A 667 -28.98 43.47 10.36
C GLY A 667 -27.99 42.67 11.18
N VAL A 668 -28.50 42.06 12.24
CA VAL A 668 -27.76 41.16 13.12
C VAL A 668 -27.92 39.73 12.62
N TYR A 669 -26.82 39.02 12.52
CA TYR A 669 -26.76 37.61 12.16
C TYR A 669 -25.94 36.84 13.20
N TYR A 670 -26.16 35.53 13.26
CA TYR A 670 -25.34 34.61 14.05
C TYR A 670 -24.66 33.61 13.12
N TYR A 671 -23.40 33.29 13.39
CA TYR A 671 -22.74 32.17 12.73
C TYR A 671 -22.31 31.14 13.75
N THR A 672 -22.57 29.88 13.43
CA THR A 672 -22.36 28.74 14.31
C THR A 672 -21.42 27.76 13.64
N ILE A 673 -20.37 27.35 14.36
CA ILE A 673 -19.54 26.21 13.98
C ILE A 673 -20.08 24.94 14.63
N HIS A 674 -20.03 23.83 13.90
CA HIS A 674 -20.34 22.50 14.40
C HIS A 674 -19.27 21.51 13.93
N SER A 675 -18.63 20.81 14.86
CA SER A 675 -17.64 19.76 14.59
C SER A 675 -17.65 18.72 15.70
N GLN A 676 -18.00 17.47 15.38
CA GLN A 676 -18.20 16.42 16.39
C GLN A 676 -19.16 16.89 17.50
N GLU A 677 -18.69 16.95 18.76
CA GLU A 677 -19.46 17.47 19.92
C GLU A 677 -19.27 18.97 20.16
N PHE A 678 -18.38 19.65 19.42
CA PHE A 678 -18.11 21.08 19.60
C PHE A 678 -19.09 21.96 18.81
N ILE A 679 -19.76 22.86 19.53
CA ILE A 679 -20.66 23.87 18.98
C ILE A 679 -20.32 25.22 19.62
N ASP A 680 -20.05 26.23 18.81
CA ASP A 680 -19.88 27.62 19.26
C ASP A 680 -20.59 28.57 18.29
N THR A 681 -21.17 29.65 18.82
CA THR A 681 -21.94 30.64 18.07
C THR A 681 -21.47 32.05 18.39
N LYS A 682 -21.32 32.88 17.35
CA LYS A 682 -20.91 34.28 17.47
C LYS A 682 -21.87 35.18 16.71
N LYS A 683 -22.00 36.42 17.19
CA LYS A 683 -22.86 37.46 16.59
C LYS A 683 -22.06 38.29 15.60
N MET A 684 -22.61 38.59 14.43
CA MET A 684 -22.06 39.55 13.47
C MET A 684 -23.11 40.58 13.07
N VAL A 685 -22.66 41.78 12.71
CA VAL A 685 -23.51 42.91 12.34
C VAL A 685 -23.14 43.36 10.93
N LEU A 686 -24.06 43.19 9.98
CA LEU A 686 -23.93 43.69 8.62
C LEU A 686 -24.52 45.11 8.56
N VAL A 687 -23.71 46.08 8.12
CA VAL A 687 -24.15 47.46 7.93
C VAL A 687 -23.89 47.82 6.48
N LYS A 688 -24.93 47.85 5.65
CA LYS A 688 -24.84 48.36 4.28
C LYS A 688 -24.88 49.87 4.24
#